data_AF-A0A6A6QPI7-F1
#
_entry.id   AF-A0A6A6QPI7-F1
#
_cell.length_a   1.000
_cell.length_b   1.000
_cell.length_c   1.000
_cell.angle_alpha   90.00
_cell.angle_beta   90.00
_cell.angle_gamma   90.00
#
_symmetry.space_group_name_H-M   'P 1'
#
loop_
_entity.id
_entity.type
_entity.pdbx_description
1 polymer ?
#
loop_
_entity_poly.entity_id
_entity_poly.type
_entity_poly.pdbx_seq_one_letter_code
_entity_poly.pdbx_strand_id
1 'polypeptide(L)'
;MKMSEEATRLLETYQKEWRSSRFSYAIKTQLKDVVKNQVEPIDNAVLLGLGCYRFQDDEHEGHRPFLGQLVIFLDLVKYLSNIQAQVHPRKTVTMFAADPSFEKIDEAILEHYNIKVLPHAANYRKHVGSSTFVFSAYAYHVIEAGVVRQRPGLYLGTDCKKRFDFYDQQVDYPGATDNDGRLQAMQGKASFKKFMKHSSEIKFPDASGTPWWRSVSGLCFYWPKPVAVVEPEVEFQEHQKAWKASQFSVDLRNLLQARPGAIETAVLLGMGSVKGLAGPGWQAKRMYQLVIFLDIVDKLSRAQSDMKIKMIASDPAFNDIDKKLLKGLDIEVVDRSSPTSNYEDEWNVGPSTFVFAAGVPFDVDLDVASRNPGLYLGPDWAGRLDFCHLSDQKIKGKVYEDLLHGSTEEIFPSAINRIDKTKAPPEGWEELQRLTLGAVDSMCFYWPKKFSTEEQAALPVLGEHYSMPFIRCQNAWNSSRFRGELRALLAKEFKHAGSIDTAILLGVGSISAAHRKGQYNKTSVLNQLVIFLDIVEYLSDARGGRSIKVLASEPNFHDIDKKMLQDLGIQILPENEWESECGPSSFVFAAKLPFFIDVKVVSKNPGLYLGPSKEARQAGVATANCREVYEDFFQWRIESFFPSAERYGQASVPEGWRDLKKLTAGAVIWMAFYWPEIEALDKVRFSLEQFLVW
;
A
#
# COMPACT_ATOMS: atom_id res chain seq x y z
N MET A 1 -32.92 -6.17 -35.25
CA MET A 1 -34.09 -5.39 -34.79
C MET A 1 -35.35 -6.24 -34.67
N LYS A 2 -35.90 -6.85 -35.73
CA LYS A 2 -37.16 -7.64 -35.64
C LYS A 2 -37.19 -8.75 -34.57
N MET A 3 -36.11 -9.51 -34.40
CA MET A 3 -36.02 -10.53 -33.35
C MET A 3 -36.12 -9.97 -31.92
N SER A 4 -35.71 -8.72 -31.69
CA SER A 4 -35.79 -8.08 -30.38
C SER A 4 -37.23 -7.68 -30.03
N GLU A 5 -38.02 -7.26 -31.03
CA GLU A 5 -39.44 -6.92 -30.85
C GLU A 5 -40.28 -8.16 -30.48
N GLU A 6 -40.02 -9.30 -31.15
CA GLU A 6 -40.69 -10.56 -30.83
C GLU A 6 -40.34 -11.06 -29.42
N ALA A 7 -39.05 -11.06 -29.07
CA ALA A 7 -38.59 -11.44 -27.74
C ALA A 7 -39.21 -10.53 -26.65
N THR A 8 -39.32 -9.23 -26.91
CA THR A 8 -39.96 -8.27 -26.01
C THR A 8 -41.44 -8.59 -25.81
N ARG A 9 -42.18 -8.83 -26.89
CA ARG A 9 -43.61 -9.19 -26.83
C ARG A 9 -43.86 -10.50 -26.07
N LEU A 10 -43.01 -11.51 -26.29
CA LEU A 10 -43.06 -12.77 -25.54
C LEU A 10 -42.77 -12.54 -24.06
N LEU A 11 -41.76 -11.73 -23.74
CA LEU A 11 -41.41 -11.43 -22.36
C LEU A 11 -42.55 -10.68 -21.62
N GLU A 12 -43.22 -9.72 -22.27
CA GLU A 12 -44.40 -9.05 -21.72
C GLU A 12 -45.54 -10.04 -21.42
N THR A 13 -45.76 -10.99 -22.31
CA THR A 13 -46.76 -12.07 -22.13
C THR A 13 -46.40 -12.91 -20.89
N TYR A 14 -45.14 -13.34 -20.77
CA TYR A 14 -44.66 -14.09 -19.62
C TYR A 14 -44.69 -13.27 -18.32
N GLN A 15 -44.40 -11.97 -18.36
CA GLN A 15 -44.53 -11.09 -17.18
C GLN A 15 -45.98 -11.02 -16.70
N LYS A 16 -46.95 -10.92 -17.63
CA LYS A 16 -48.37 -10.90 -17.30
C LYS A 16 -48.80 -12.21 -16.66
N GLU A 17 -48.42 -13.34 -17.25
CA GLU A 17 -48.70 -14.68 -16.71
C GLU A 17 -48.04 -14.93 -15.35
N TRP A 18 -46.78 -14.50 -15.17
CA TRP A 18 -46.09 -14.60 -13.89
C TRP A 18 -46.80 -13.80 -12.80
N ARG A 19 -47.08 -12.53 -13.05
CA ARG A 19 -47.65 -11.62 -12.05
C ARG A 19 -49.08 -12.00 -11.66
N SER A 20 -49.85 -12.62 -12.56
CA SER A 20 -51.18 -13.14 -12.25
C SER A 20 -51.15 -14.53 -11.59
N SER A 21 -50.00 -15.20 -11.57
CA SER A 21 -49.87 -16.52 -10.98
C SER A 21 -49.94 -16.46 -9.44
N ARG A 22 -50.58 -17.47 -8.85
CA ARG A 22 -50.54 -17.73 -7.39
C ARG A 22 -49.10 -17.88 -6.85
N PHE A 23 -48.17 -18.30 -7.71
CA PHE A 23 -46.77 -18.54 -7.36
C PHE A 23 -46.02 -17.25 -7.10
N SER A 24 -46.17 -16.25 -7.98
CA SER A 24 -45.57 -14.92 -7.77
C SER A 24 -46.05 -14.31 -6.45
N TYR A 25 -47.34 -14.43 -6.15
CA TYR A 25 -47.91 -13.96 -4.89
C TYR A 25 -47.32 -14.70 -3.66
N ALA A 26 -47.26 -16.04 -3.70
CA ALA A 26 -46.72 -16.85 -2.60
C ALA A 26 -45.25 -16.51 -2.31
N ILE A 27 -44.42 -16.40 -3.35
CA ILE A 27 -43.00 -16.08 -3.23
C ILE A 27 -42.80 -14.67 -2.70
N LYS A 28 -43.54 -13.68 -3.22
CA LYS A 28 -43.48 -12.30 -2.72
C LYS A 28 -43.85 -12.23 -1.25
N THR A 29 -44.87 -12.97 -0.84
CA THR A 29 -45.29 -13.04 0.57
C THR A 29 -44.18 -13.59 1.46
N GLN A 30 -43.55 -14.69 1.06
CA GLN A 30 -42.41 -15.28 1.79
C GLN A 30 -41.19 -14.34 1.82
N LEU A 31 -40.86 -13.71 0.69
CA LEU A 31 -39.73 -12.78 0.59
C LEU A 31 -39.93 -11.52 1.41
N LYS A 32 -41.17 -11.05 1.60
CA LYS A 32 -41.46 -9.86 2.41
C LYS A 32 -40.90 -10.00 3.82
N ASP A 33 -41.07 -11.16 4.43
CA ASP A 33 -40.59 -11.42 5.79
C ASP A 33 -39.08 -11.62 5.83
N VAL A 34 -38.51 -12.25 4.79
CA VAL A 34 -37.05 -12.40 4.67
C VAL A 34 -36.37 -11.03 4.60
N VAL A 35 -36.82 -10.16 3.68
CA VAL A 35 -36.22 -8.83 3.45
C VAL A 35 -36.39 -7.92 4.65
N LYS A 36 -37.55 -7.94 5.31
CA LYS A 36 -37.80 -7.13 6.52
C LYS A 36 -36.88 -7.49 7.68
N ASN A 37 -36.50 -8.75 7.78
CA ASN A 37 -35.63 -9.26 8.84
C ASN A 37 -34.15 -9.33 8.43
N GLN A 38 -33.83 -8.95 7.19
CA GLN A 38 -32.46 -8.96 6.70
C GLN A 38 -31.70 -7.75 7.26
N VAL A 39 -30.49 -8.00 7.75
CA VAL A 39 -29.62 -6.97 8.35
C VAL A 39 -29.10 -5.98 7.31
N GLU A 40 -28.88 -6.44 6.08
CA GLU A 40 -28.28 -5.65 5.00
C GLU A 40 -29.23 -5.52 3.80
N PRO A 41 -29.37 -4.32 3.21
CA PRO A 41 -30.12 -4.14 1.97
C PRO A 41 -29.41 -4.83 0.79
N ILE A 42 -30.18 -5.32 -0.17
CA ILE A 42 -29.64 -5.81 -1.45
C ILE A 42 -29.27 -4.62 -2.34
N ASP A 43 -27.99 -4.47 -2.65
CA ASP A 43 -27.44 -3.45 -3.54
C ASP A 43 -27.25 -3.99 -4.96
N ASN A 44 -27.00 -5.29 -5.10
CA ASN A 44 -26.71 -5.95 -6.36
C ASN A 44 -27.63 -7.14 -6.60
N ALA A 45 -27.97 -7.41 -7.85
CA ALA A 45 -28.63 -8.64 -8.27
C ALA A 45 -27.85 -9.30 -9.39
N VAL A 46 -27.54 -10.59 -9.27
CA VAL A 46 -26.74 -11.34 -10.25
C VAL A 46 -27.55 -12.52 -10.77
N LEU A 47 -27.71 -12.59 -12.09
CA LEU A 47 -28.38 -13.66 -12.83
C LEU A 47 -27.34 -14.60 -13.46
N LEU A 48 -27.40 -15.90 -13.12
CA LEU A 48 -26.45 -16.92 -13.57
C LEU A 48 -27.16 -18.14 -14.14
N GLY A 49 -26.56 -18.77 -15.16
CA GLY A 49 -27.11 -19.99 -15.76
C GLY A 49 -28.41 -19.75 -16.51
N LEU A 50 -28.54 -18.59 -17.16
CA LEU A 50 -29.72 -18.23 -17.93
C LEU A 50 -29.79 -19.02 -19.26
N GLY A 51 -28.64 -19.45 -19.78
CA GLY A 51 -28.50 -20.06 -21.10
C GLY A 51 -28.51 -19.02 -22.23
N CYS A 52 -28.66 -19.50 -23.47
CA CYS A 52 -28.75 -18.69 -24.69
C CYS A 52 -30.18 -18.72 -25.24
N TYR A 53 -30.66 -17.60 -25.78
CA TYR A 53 -31.97 -17.50 -26.42
C TYR A 53 -32.11 -18.37 -27.68
N ARG A 54 -31.01 -18.64 -28.40
CA ARG A 54 -30.99 -19.35 -29.71
C ARG A 54 -30.68 -20.84 -29.65
N PHE A 55 -29.83 -21.29 -28.73
CA PHE A 55 -29.45 -22.70 -28.66
C PHE A 55 -30.55 -23.54 -28.00
N GLN A 56 -31.51 -24.01 -28.80
CA GLN A 56 -32.30 -25.21 -28.52
C GLN A 56 -33.09 -25.61 -29.77
N ASP A 57 -32.50 -26.51 -30.57
CA ASP A 57 -33.02 -27.04 -31.84
C ASP A 57 -34.22 -28.01 -31.69
N ASP A 58 -34.76 -28.21 -30.48
CA ASP A 58 -35.96 -29.03 -30.30
C ASP A 58 -37.22 -28.16 -30.46
N GLU A 59 -37.89 -28.38 -31.60
CA GLU A 59 -38.87 -27.50 -32.24
C GLU A 59 -40.02 -26.93 -31.38
N HIS A 60 -40.29 -27.35 -30.12
CA HIS A 60 -41.54 -26.98 -29.43
C HIS A 60 -41.47 -26.34 -28.02
N GLU A 61 -40.32 -26.26 -27.31
CA GLU A 61 -40.32 -25.72 -25.92
C GLU A 61 -39.12 -24.84 -25.49
N GLY A 62 -38.13 -24.59 -26.36
CA GLY A 62 -36.80 -24.08 -25.97
C GLY A 62 -36.66 -22.60 -25.56
N HIS A 63 -37.49 -21.67 -26.07
CA HIS A 63 -37.39 -20.24 -25.66
C HIS A 63 -37.97 -19.96 -24.27
N ARG A 64 -38.79 -20.88 -23.75
CA ARG A 64 -39.58 -20.67 -22.53
C ARG A 64 -38.74 -20.62 -21.25
N PRO A 65 -37.68 -21.44 -21.08
CA PRO A 65 -36.83 -21.39 -19.89
C PRO A 65 -36.01 -20.10 -19.78
N PHE A 66 -35.47 -19.56 -20.88
CA PHE A 66 -34.69 -18.31 -20.86
C PHE A 66 -35.58 -17.13 -20.44
N LEU A 67 -36.68 -16.90 -21.18
CA LEU A 67 -37.55 -15.76 -20.93
C LEU A 67 -38.28 -15.90 -19.58
N GLY A 68 -38.68 -17.12 -19.21
CA GLY A 68 -39.32 -17.40 -17.92
C GLY A 68 -38.40 -17.06 -16.73
N GLN A 69 -37.13 -17.49 -16.76
CA GLN A 69 -36.16 -17.17 -15.72
C GLN A 69 -35.89 -15.66 -15.65
N LEU A 70 -35.72 -15.00 -16.79
CA LEU A 70 -35.50 -13.55 -16.84
C LEU A 70 -36.69 -12.77 -16.26
N VAL A 71 -37.92 -13.20 -16.54
CA VAL A 71 -39.14 -12.61 -15.97
C VAL A 71 -39.19 -12.73 -14.46
N ILE A 72 -38.87 -13.91 -13.92
CA ILE A 72 -38.85 -14.13 -12.47
C ILE A 72 -37.78 -13.24 -11.84
N PHE A 73 -36.57 -13.23 -12.40
CA PHE A 73 -35.48 -12.40 -11.91
C PHE A 73 -35.86 -10.92 -11.86
N LEU A 74 -36.35 -10.36 -12.96
CA LEU A 74 -36.74 -8.95 -13.07
C LEU A 74 -37.85 -8.58 -12.07
N ASP A 75 -38.87 -9.42 -11.94
CA ASP A 75 -39.99 -9.17 -11.04
C ASP A 75 -39.59 -9.28 -9.57
N LEU A 76 -38.71 -10.22 -9.22
CA LEU A 76 -38.15 -10.33 -7.87
C LEU A 76 -37.25 -9.14 -7.54
N VAL A 77 -36.33 -8.72 -8.41
CA VAL A 77 -35.48 -7.53 -8.18
C VAL A 77 -36.33 -6.27 -7.99
N LYS A 78 -37.36 -6.07 -8.82
CA LYS A 78 -38.30 -4.96 -8.66
C LYS A 78 -39.02 -5.02 -7.31
N TYR A 79 -39.45 -6.21 -6.89
CA TYR A 79 -40.12 -6.40 -5.60
C TYR A 79 -39.19 -6.12 -4.41
N LEU A 80 -37.95 -6.63 -4.45
CA LEU A 80 -36.92 -6.37 -3.44
C LEU A 80 -36.63 -4.87 -3.31
N SER A 81 -36.43 -4.20 -4.45
CA SER A 81 -36.22 -2.74 -4.52
C SER A 81 -37.37 -1.97 -3.87
N ASN A 82 -38.62 -2.35 -4.15
CA ASN A 82 -39.80 -1.70 -3.58
C ASN A 82 -39.92 -1.90 -2.06
N ILE A 83 -39.64 -3.10 -1.54
CA ILE A 83 -39.66 -3.33 -0.08
C ILE A 83 -38.54 -2.55 0.58
N GLN A 84 -37.32 -2.62 0.04
CA GLN A 84 -36.17 -1.91 0.58
C GLN A 84 -36.37 -0.40 0.58
N ALA A 85 -37.00 0.18 -0.44
CA ALA A 85 -37.31 1.61 -0.48
C ALA A 85 -38.19 2.09 0.69
N GLN A 86 -38.98 1.19 1.31
CA GLN A 86 -39.78 1.50 2.50
C GLN A 86 -38.94 1.56 3.79
N VAL A 87 -37.78 0.90 3.81
CA VAL A 87 -36.91 0.78 4.99
C VAL A 87 -35.66 1.66 4.84
N HIS A 88 -35.09 1.71 3.64
CA HIS A 88 -33.84 2.38 3.26
C HIS A 88 -34.03 3.15 1.96
N PRO A 89 -34.40 4.45 2.00
CA PRO A 89 -34.86 5.19 0.82
C PRO A 89 -33.80 5.54 -0.24
N ARG A 90 -32.63 4.87 -0.34
CA ARG A 90 -31.48 5.44 -1.07
C ARG A 90 -30.64 4.61 -2.04
N LYS A 91 -31.01 3.40 -2.47
CA LYS A 91 -30.28 2.74 -3.58
C LYS A 91 -31.16 1.92 -4.51
N THR A 92 -30.94 2.10 -5.81
CA THR A 92 -31.42 1.19 -6.85
C THR A 92 -30.56 -0.06 -6.87
N VAL A 93 -31.17 -1.22 -7.09
CA VAL A 93 -30.45 -2.49 -7.23
C VAL A 93 -29.75 -2.53 -8.59
N THR A 94 -28.43 -2.70 -8.60
CA THR A 94 -27.68 -2.86 -9.86
C THR A 94 -27.76 -4.31 -10.31
N MET A 95 -28.18 -4.53 -11.56
CA MET A 95 -28.36 -5.88 -12.11
C MET A 95 -27.19 -6.31 -13.00
N PHE A 96 -26.74 -7.54 -12.82
CA PHE A 96 -25.69 -8.18 -13.60
C PHE A 96 -26.16 -9.54 -14.12
N ALA A 97 -25.65 -9.98 -15.25
CA ALA A 97 -25.82 -11.33 -15.76
C ALA A 97 -24.49 -11.93 -16.20
N ALA A 98 -24.30 -13.23 -16.00
CA ALA A 98 -23.13 -13.93 -16.51
C ALA A 98 -23.47 -15.36 -16.90
N ASP A 99 -23.25 -15.67 -18.17
CA ASP A 99 -23.41 -17.02 -18.73
C ASP A 99 -22.39 -17.21 -19.87
N PRO A 100 -21.62 -18.30 -19.90
CA PRO A 100 -20.69 -18.54 -21.00
C PRO A 100 -21.38 -18.74 -22.36
N SER A 101 -22.69 -19.02 -22.41
CA SER A 101 -23.40 -19.23 -23.67
C SER A 101 -24.01 -17.98 -24.29
N PHE A 102 -23.89 -16.79 -23.67
CA PHE A 102 -24.53 -15.59 -24.20
C PHE A 102 -24.03 -15.22 -25.60
N GLU A 103 -24.98 -15.00 -26.51
CA GLU A 103 -24.77 -14.40 -27.81
C GLU A 103 -25.13 -12.91 -27.79
N LYS A 104 -24.79 -12.19 -28.87
CA LYS A 104 -25.13 -10.77 -29.05
C LYS A 104 -26.62 -10.46 -28.90
N ILE A 105 -27.49 -11.41 -29.24
CA ILE A 105 -28.94 -11.25 -29.08
C ILE A 105 -29.33 -11.26 -27.58
N ASP A 106 -28.70 -12.13 -26.78
CA ASP A 106 -28.93 -12.20 -25.33
C ASP A 106 -28.45 -10.93 -24.66
N GLU A 107 -27.24 -10.47 -25.02
CA GLU A 107 -26.67 -9.22 -24.54
C GLU A 107 -27.59 -8.04 -24.83
N ALA A 108 -28.12 -7.93 -26.05
CA ALA A 108 -29.05 -6.87 -26.42
C ALA A 108 -30.38 -6.93 -25.64
N ILE A 109 -30.91 -8.14 -25.38
CA ILE A 109 -32.11 -8.31 -24.55
C ILE A 109 -31.81 -7.90 -23.10
N LEU A 110 -30.70 -8.33 -22.53
CA LEU A 110 -30.31 -8.04 -21.15
C LEU A 110 -30.02 -6.54 -20.95
N GLU A 111 -29.33 -5.91 -21.90
CA GLU A 111 -29.05 -4.47 -21.90
C GLU A 111 -30.34 -3.64 -21.97
N HIS A 112 -31.33 -4.06 -22.76
CA HIS A 112 -32.65 -3.41 -22.81
C HIS A 112 -33.32 -3.33 -21.42
N TYR A 113 -33.07 -4.31 -20.55
CA TYR A 113 -33.58 -4.33 -19.18
C TYR A 113 -32.59 -3.77 -18.14
N ASN A 114 -31.56 -3.02 -18.56
CA ASN A 114 -30.50 -2.47 -17.71
C ASN A 114 -29.74 -3.54 -16.91
N ILE A 115 -29.57 -4.73 -17.48
CA ILE A 115 -28.76 -5.80 -16.89
C ILE A 115 -27.38 -5.75 -17.55
N LYS A 116 -26.34 -5.52 -16.74
CA LYS A 116 -24.95 -5.50 -17.22
C LYS A 116 -24.44 -6.92 -17.44
N VAL A 117 -24.12 -7.27 -18.68
CA VAL A 117 -23.51 -8.57 -18.99
C VAL A 117 -22.03 -8.55 -18.61
N LEU A 118 -21.60 -9.56 -17.85
CA LEU A 118 -20.21 -9.71 -17.45
C LEU A 118 -19.43 -10.44 -18.56
N PRO A 119 -18.28 -9.92 -19.01
CA PRO A 119 -17.55 -10.44 -20.18
C PRO A 119 -16.95 -11.85 -19.98
N HIS A 120 -16.90 -12.33 -18.73
CA HIS A 120 -16.48 -13.70 -18.43
C HIS A 120 -17.30 -14.19 -17.23
N ALA A 121 -17.83 -15.41 -17.31
CA ALA A 121 -18.60 -16.04 -16.22
C ALA A 121 -17.88 -15.92 -14.87
N ALA A 122 -16.57 -16.16 -14.78
CA ALA A 122 -15.81 -16.07 -13.53
C ALA A 122 -15.84 -14.68 -12.85
N ASN A 123 -16.14 -13.61 -13.59
CA ASN A 123 -16.21 -12.26 -13.04
C ASN A 123 -17.39 -12.04 -12.10
N TYR A 124 -18.39 -12.93 -12.05
CA TYR A 124 -19.50 -12.82 -11.10
C TYR A 124 -19.01 -12.68 -9.65
N ARG A 125 -17.84 -13.27 -9.33
CA ARG A 125 -17.28 -13.27 -7.97
C ARG A 125 -17.04 -11.87 -7.41
N LYS A 126 -16.79 -10.88 -8.27
CA LYS A 126 -16.60 -9.48 -7.87
C LYS A 126 -17.91 -8.78 -7.50
N HIS A 127 -19.05 -9.39 -7.82
CA HIS A 127 -20.38 -8.82 -7.68
C HIS A 127 -21.28 -9.60 -6.71
N VAL A 128 -20.80 -10.73 -6.17
CA VAL A 128 -21.53 -11.55 -5.18
C VAL A 128 -20.93 -11.32 -3.80
N GLY A 129 -21.75 -10.80 -2.87
CA GLY A 129 -21.44 -10.63 -1.46
C GLY A 129 -22.71 -10.58 -0.59
N SER A 130 -22.57 -10.18 0.67
CA SER A 130 -23.67 -10.16 1.65
C SER A 130 -24.83 -9.22 1.29
N SER A 131 -24.61 -8.23 0.42
CA SER A 131 -25.63 -7.34 -0.13
C SER A 131 -26.08 -7.73 -1.55
N THR A 132 -25.85 -8.97 -1.98
CA THR A 132 -26.22 -9.44 -3.33
C THR A 132 -27.37 -10.44 -3.28
N PHE A 133 -28.37 -10.24 -4.15
CA PHE A 133 -29.33 -11.26 -4.54
C PHE A 133 -28.78 -12.05 -5.73
N VAL A 134 -28.64 -13.37 -5.61
CA VAL A 134 -28.21 -14.21 -6.72
C VAL A 134 -29.33 -15.13 -7.15
N PHE A 135 -29.67 -15.08 -8.44
CA PHE A 135 -30.58 -16.00 -9.10
C PHE A 135 -29.77 -16.95 -9.98
N SER A 136 -29.84 -18.24 -9.68
CA SER A 136 -29.00 -19.26 -10.29
C SER A 136 -29.78 -20.57 -10.42
N ALA A 137 -30.84 -20.56 -11.23
CA ALA A 137 -31.70 -21.73 -11.37
C ALA A 137 -30.99 -22.90 -12.06
N TYR A 138 -30.08 -22.62 -12.99
CA TYR A 138 -29.40 -23.63 -13.81
C TYR A 138 -27.91 -23.38 -14.01
N ALA A 139 -27.28 -22.63 -13.12
CA ALA A 139 -25.84 -22.50 -13.23
C ALA A 139 -25.17 -23.85 -13.02
N TYR A 140 -24.06 -24.04 -13.73
CA TYR A 140 -23.22 -25.22 -13.56
C TYR A 140 -22.81 -25.37 -12.09
N HIS A 141 -22.77 -26.60 -11.57
CA HIS A 141 -22.60 -26.85 -10.14
C HIS A 141 -21.33 -26.22 -9.54
N VAL A 142 -20.24 -26.10 -10.33
CA VAL A 142 -19.01 -25.40 -9.94
C VAL A 142 -19.25 -23.88 -9.77
N ILE A 143 -20.09 -23.28 -10.61
CA ILE A 143 -20.48 -21.88 -10.50
C ILE A 143 -21.31 -21.69 -9.23
N GLU A 144 -22.32 -22.52 -8.99
CA GLU A 144 -23.13 -22.44 -7.77
C GLU A 144 -22.29 -22.63 -6.50
N ALA A 145 -21.38 -23.59 -6.49
CA ALA A 145 -20.44 -23.82 -5.39
C ALA A 145 -19.57 -22.57 -5.11
N GLY A 146 -19.17 -21.86 -6.16
CA GLY A 146 -18.46 -20.60 -6.07
C GLY A 146 -19.34 -19.45 -5.55
N VAL A 147 -20.61 -19.38 -5.97
CA VAL A 147 -21.60 -18.41 -5.47
C VAL A 147 -21.85 -18.59 -3.98
N VAL A 148 -22.21 -19.80 -3.53
CA VAL A 148 -22.53 -20.04 -2.11
C VAL A 148 -21.31 -19.84 -1.20
N ARG A 149 -20.10 -20.01 -1.73
CA ARG A 149 -18.84 -19.67 -1.03
C ARG A 149 -18.71 -18.18 -0.76
N GLN A 150 -19.23 -17.32 -1.64
CA GLN A 150 -19.25 -15.87 -1.45
C GLN A 150 -20.35 -15.40 -0.48
N ARG A 151 -21.24 -16.31 -0.03
CA ARG A 151 -22.30 -16.03 0.95
C ARG A 151 -23.19 -14.84 0.54
N PRO A 152 -23.94 -14.98 -0.57
CA PRO A 152 -24.92 -13.98 -0.99
C PRO A 152 -25.92 -13.66 0.13
N GLY A 153 -26.37 -12.41 0.21
CA GLY A 153 -27.42 -12.00 1.15
C GLY A 153 -28.75 -12.71 0.91
N LEU A 154 -29.07 -12.95 -0.36
CA LEU A 154 -30.22 -13.74 -0.77
C LEU A 154 -29.83 -14.60 -1.97
N TYR A 155 -30.12 -15.89 -1.92
CA TYR A 155 -29.82 -16.85 -2.98
C TYR A 155 -31.08 -17.60 -3.38
N LEU A 156 -31.40 -17.59 -4.67
CA LEU A 156 -32.39 -18.46 -5.28
C LEU A 156 -31.69 -19.35 -6.29
N GLY A 157 -31.60 -20.64 -5.99
CA GLY A 157 -30.98 -21.61 -6.88
C GLY A 157 -31.43 -23.03 -6.59
N THR A 158 -30.71 -24.00 -7.15
CA THR A 158 -31.01 -25.42 -6.96
C THR A 158 -31.07 -25.78 -5.47
N ASP A 159 -32.00 -26.66 -5.09
CA ASP A 159 -32.03 -27.24 -3.73
C ASP A 159 -30.64 -27.81 -3.34
N CYS A 160 -30.04 -27.25 -2.29
CA CYS A 160 -28.73 -27.61 -1.78
C CYS A 160 -28.68 -29.08 -1.37
N LYS A 161 -29.81 -29.67 -0.93
CA LYS A 161 -29.90 -31.11 -0.61
C LYS A 161 -29.73 -31.95 -1.85
N LYS A 162 -30.44 -31.60 -2.94
CA LYS A 162 -30.25 -32.27 -4.24
C LYS A 162 -28.82 -32.09 -4.77
N ARG A 163 -28.17 -30.94 -4.49
CA ARG A 163 -26.76 -30.74 -4.83
C ARG A 163 -25.82 -31.60 -3.99
N PHE A 164 -26.10 -31.86 -2.72
CA PHE A 164 -25.33 -32.85 -1.94
C PHE A 164 -25.44 -34.23 -2.55
N ASP A 165 -26.67 -34.68 -2.83
CA ASP A 165 -26.89 -36.01 -3.40
C ASP A 165 -26.13 -36.15 -4.73
N PHE A 166 -26.12 -35.09 -5.55
CA PHE A 166 -25.32 -35.02 -6.77
C PHE A 166 -23.81 -35.15 -6.48
N TYR A 167 -23.27 -34.39 -5.51
CA TYR A 167 -21.84 -34.46 -5.19
C TYR A 167 -21.44 -35.81 -4.57
N ASP A 168 -22.31 -36.44 -3.78
CA ASP A 168 -22.06 -37.75 -3.20
C ASP A 168 -21.97 -38.80 -4.30
N GLN A 169 -22.91 -38.76 -5.24
CA GLN A 169 -22.86 -39.61 -6.44
C GLN A 169 -21.59 -39.38 -7.27
N GLN A 170 -21.10 -38.14 -7.41
CA GLN A 170 -19.90 -37.82 -8.17
C GLN A 170 -18.60 -38.26 -7.45
N VAL A 171 -18.53 -38.13 -6.12
CA VAL A 171 -17.34 -38.53 -5.33
C VAL A 171 -17.17 -40.05 -5.32
N ASP A 172 -18.28 -40.78 -5.31
CA ASP A 172 -18.29 -42.25 -5.27
C ASP A 172 -18.39 -42.88 -6.68
N TYR A 173 -18.47 -42.09 -7.75
CA TYR A 173 -18.60 -42.60 -9.11
C TYR A 173 -17.31 -43.33 -9.55
N PRO A 174 -17.35 -44.66 -9.79
CA PRO A 174 -16.15 -45.45 -10.12
C PRO A 174 -15.48 -45.04 -11.44
N GLY A 175 -16.18 -44.29 -12.29
CA GLY A 175 -15.69 -43.80 -13.58
C GLY A 175 -15.15 -42.37 -13.56
N ALA A 176 -15.08 -41.70 -12.41
CA ALA A 176 -14.45 -40.39 -12.29
C ALA A 176 -12.92 -40.56 -12.30
N THR A 177 -12.34 -40.75 -13.49
CA THR A 177 -10.91 -41.00 -13.68
C THR A 177 -10.03 -39.77 -13.44
N ASP A 178 -10.64 -38.57 -13.38
CA ASP A 178 -9.94 -37.31 -13.14
C ASP A 178 -10.02 -36.90 -11.65
N ASN A 179 -8.85 -36.83 -11.03
CA ASN A 179 -8.68 -36.35 -9.65
C ASN A 179 -9.21 -34.92 -9.47
N ASP A 180 -9.17 -34.08 -10.51
CA ASP A 180 -9.63 -32.70 -10.44
C ASP A 180 -11.15 -32.62 -10.32
N GLY A 181 -11.89 -33.46 -11.06
CA GLY A 181 -13.35 -33.57 -10.94
C GLY A 181 -13.78 -33.99 -9.53
N ARG A 182 -13.09 -34.98 -8.94
CA ARG A 182 -13.35 -35.43 -7.57
C ARG A 182 -13.03 -34.35 -6.54
N LEU A 183 -11.93 -33.62 -6.71
CA LEU A 183 -11.55 -32.51 -5.84
C LEU A 183 -12.59 -31.38 -5.91
N GLN A 184 -13.05 -31.01 -7.11
CA GLN A 184 -14.11 -30.02 -7.31
C GLN A 184 -15.42 -30.45 -6.63
N ALA A 185 -15.79 -31.73 -6.73
CA ALA A 185 -16.97 -32.27 -6.08
C ALA A 185 -16.88 -32.20 -4.54
N MET A 186 -15.73 -32.58 -3.97
CA MET A 186 -15.49 -32.47 -2.52
C MET A 186 -15.53 -31.00 -2.04
N GLN A 187 -14.90 -30.09 -2.78
CA GLN A 187 -14.94 -28.66 -2.47
C GLN A 187 -16.35 -28.07 -2.60
N GLY A 188 -17.11 -28.50 -3.61
CA GLY A 188 -18.51 -28.13 -3.80
C GLY A 188 -19.36 -28.57 -2.61
N LYS A 189 -19.27 -29.85 -2.24
CA LYS A 189 -19.92 -30.42 -1.06
C LYS A 189 -19.59 -29.63 0.21
N ALA A 190 -18.31 -29.34 0.45
CA ALA A 190 -17.90 -28.56 1.61
C ALA A 190 -18.51 -27.14 1.62
N SER A 191 -18.51 -26.45 0.46
CA SER A 191 -19.12 -25.12 0.31
C SER A 191 -20.61 -25.12 0.66
N PHE A 192 -21.39 -26.05 0.07
CA PHE A 192 -22.82 -26.16 0.33
C PHE A 192 -23.12 -26.53 1.79
N LYS A 193 -22.33 -27.43 2.39
CA LYS A 193 -22.50 -27.86 3.80
C LYS A 193 -22.33 -26.67 4.75
N LYS A 194 -21.31 -25.86 4.49
CA LYS A 194 -21.06 -24.63 5.25
C LYS A 194 -22.19 -23.61 5.04
N PHE A 195 -22.61 -23.41 3.80
CA PHE A 195 -23.68 -22.48 3.46
C PHE A 195 -24.99 -22.84 4.19
N MET A 196 -25.45 -24.10 4.06
CA MET A 196 -26.66 -24.62 4.71
C MET A 196 -26.64 -24.49 6.24
N LYS A 197 -25.50 -24.69 6.89
CA LYS A 197 -25.37 -24.54 8.34
C LYS A 197 -25.77 -23.13 8.80
N HIS A 198 -25.44 -22.12 7.99
CA HIS A 198 -25.60 -20.69 8.31
C HIS A 198 -26.78 -20.02 7.60
N SER A 199 -27.51 -20.75 6.75
CA SER A 199 -28.64 -20.21 5.99
C SER A 199 -29.97 -20.78 6.48
N SER A 200 -30.99 -19.94 6.50
CA SER A 200 -32.39 -20.38 6.52
C SER A 200 -32.78 -20.82 5.11
N GLU A 201 -33.77 -21.70 5.00
CA GLU A 201 -34.28 -22.18 3.71
C GLU A 201 -35.80 -22.04 3.62
N ILE A 202 -36.29 -21.66 2.43
CA ILE A 202 -37.69 -21.79 2.04
C ILE A 202 -37.72 -22.44 0.66
N LYS A 203 -38.48 -23.53 0.53
CA LYS A 203 -38.65 -24.20 -0.76
C LYS A 203 -39.46 -23.33 -1.72
N PHE A 204 -39.03 -23.27 -2.96
CA PHE A 204 -39.83 -22.65 -4.01
C PHE A 204 -41.15 -23.44 -4.16
N PRO A 205 -42.31 -22.76 -4.28
CA PRO A 205 -43.58 -23.44 -4.43
C PRO A 205 -43.58 -24.43 -5.59
N ASP A 206 -44.19 -25.61 -5.41
CA ASP A 206 -44.30 -26.61 -6.46
C ASP A 206 -45.10 -26.04 -7.65
N ALA A 207 -44.45 -25.94 -8.80
CA ALA A 207 -45.04 -25.43 -10.03
C ALA A 207 -45.51 -26.54 -10.98
N SER A 208 -45.67 -27.77 -10.46
CA SER A 208 -46.31 -28.85 -11.19
C SER A 208 -47.73 -28.41 -11.64
N GLY A 209 -47.94 -28.29 -12.95
CA GLY A 209 -49.22 -27.89 -13.54
C GLY A 209 -49.16 -26.78 -14.57
N THR A 210 -48.05 -26.05 -14.68
CA THR A 210 -47.88 -25.02 -15.71
C THR A 210 -46.63 -25.32 -16.56
N PRO A 211 -46.76 -25.54 -17.89
CA PRO A 211 -45.71 -26.18 -18.71
C PRO A 211 -44.32 -25.54 -18.61
N TRP A 212 -44.25 -24.21 -18.67
CA TRP A 212 -42.96 -23.50 -18.68
C TRP A 212 -42.39 -23.20 -17.28
N TRP A 213 -43.18 -23.40 -16.22
CA TRP A 213 -42.73 -23.24 -14.83
C TRP A 213 -42.12 -24.49 -14.24
N ARG A 214 -42.25 -25.64 -14.92
CA ARG A 214 -41.55 -26.88 -14.53
C ARG A 214 -40.06 -26.65 -14.35
N SER A 215 -39.52 -25.70 -15.12
CA SER A 215 -38.12 -25.30 -15.05
C SER A 215 -37.67 -24.86 -13.64
N VAL A 216 -38.50 -24.09 -12.94
CA VAL A 216 -38.17 -23.59 -11.60
C VAL A 216 -38.60 -24.54 -10.47
N SER A 217 -39.09 -25.73 -10.81
CA SER A 217 -39.45 -26.74 -9.81
C SER A 217 -38.19 -27.33 -9.18
N GLY A 218 -38.08 -27.21 -7.86
CA GLY A 218 -36.90 -27.67 -7.11
C GLY A 218 -35.86 -26.58 -6.82
N LEU A 219 -36.18 -25.31 -7.07
CA LEU A 219 -35.42 -24.20 -6.52
C LEU A 219 -35.72 -24.00 -5.02
N CYS A 220 -34.81 -23.33 -4.32
CA CYS A 220 -34.96 -22.95 -2.93
C CYS A 220 -34.38 -21.55 -2.71
N PHE A 221 -35.06 -20.78 -1.85
CA PHE A 221 -34.50 -19.55 -1.31
C PHE A 221 -33.63 -19.86 -0.10
N TYR A 222 -32.48 -19.21 -0.05
CA TYR A 222 -31.57 -19.23 1.08
C TYR A 222 -31.16 -17.81 1.44
N TRP A 223 -31.10 -17.53 2.74
CA TRP A 223 -30.58 -16.28 3.27
C TRP A 223 -29.91 -16.55 4.61
N PRO A 224 -28.97 -15.70 5.07
CA PRO A 224 -28.32 -15.88 6.35
C PRO A 224 -29.35 -16.02 7.49
N LYS A 225 -29.18 -17.01 8.36
CA LYS A 225 -29.94 -17.07 9.62
C LYS A 225 -29.73 -15.74 10.35
N PRO A 226 -30.77 -15.17 11.00
CA PRO A 226 -30.56 -14.08 11.93
C PRO A 226 -29.51 -14.54 12.93
N VAL A 227 -28.32 -13.96 12.84
CA VAL A 227 -27.31 -14.18 13.86
C VAL A 227 -27.91 -13.49 15.07
N ALA A 228 -28.26 -14.27 16.11
CA ALA A 228 -28.57 -13.68 17.41
C ALA A 228 -27.46 -12.65 17.65
N VAL A 229 -27.80 -11.39 17.93
CA VAL A 229 -26.81 -10.34 18.10
C VAL A 229 -25.98 -10.72 19.33
N VAL A 230 -24.93 -11.51 19.11
CA VAL A 230 -23.95 -11.81 20.13
C VAL A 230 -23.19 -10.50 20.31
N GLU A 231 -23.30 -9.97 21.53
CA GLU A 231 -22.54 -8.79 21.92
C GLU A 231 -21.07 -9.03 21.56
N PRO A 232 -20.41 -8.09 20.85
CA PRO A 232 -19.01 -8.24 20.41
C PRO A 232 -18.08 -8.67 21.55
N GLU A 233 -18.39 -8.28 22.77
CA GLU A 233 -17.70 -8.64 24.00
C GLU A 233 -17.74 -10.15 24.26
N VAL A 234 -18.90 -10.80 24.11
CA VAL A 234 -19.04 -12.25 24.28
C VAL A 234 -18.26 -12.99 23.21
N GLU A 235 -18.39 -12.56 21.95
CA GLU A 235 -17.66 -13.13 20.82
C GLU A 235 -16.14 -12.99 21.04
N PHE A 236 -15.67 -11.83 21.48
CA PHE A 236 -14.28 -11.59 21.81
C PHE A 236 -13.78 -12.53 22.93
N GLN A 237 -14.55 -12.74 23.99
CA GLN A 237 -14.16 -13.64 25.09
C GLN A 237 -14.03 -15.10 24.62
N GLU A 238 -14.93 -15.56 23.74
CA GLU A 238 -14.83 -16.89 23.15
C GLU A 238 -13.56 -17.04 22.29
N HIS A 239 -13.27 -16.05 21.44
CA HIS A 239 -12.05 -16.04 20.62
C HIS A 239 -10.79 -15.97 21.48
N GLN A 240 -10.80 -15.17 22.55
CA GLN A 240 -9.69 -15.07 23.47
C GLN A 240 -9.43 -16.40 24.18
N LYS A 241 -10.48 -17.09 24.64
CA LYS A 241 -10.38 -18.42 25.25
C LYS A 241 -9.82 -19.45 24.27
N ALA A 242 -10.33 -19.46 23.04
CA ALA A 242 -9.86 -20.37 21.99
C ALA A 242 -8.39 -20.12 21.62
N TRP A 243 -8.00 -18.85 21.47
CA TRP A 243 -6.61 -18.46 21.19
C TRP A 243 -5.67 -18.86 22.32
N LYS A 244 -6.00 -18.56 23.58
CA LYS A 244 -5.17 -18.91 24.75
C LYS A 244 -4.97 -20.42 24.90
N ALA A 245 -5.94 -21.24 24.47
CA ALA A 245 -5.84 -22.69 24.47
C ALA A 245 -5.04 -23.26 23.27
N SER A 246 -4.68 -22.42 22.30
CA SER A 246 -4.00 -22.85 21.08
C SER A 246 -2.49 -22.93 21.24
N GLN A 247 -1.86 -23.83 20.48
CA GLN A 247 -0.40 -23.92 20.38
C GLN A 247 0.21 -22.62 19.80
N PHE A 248 -0.52 -21.92 18.92
CA PHE A 248 -0.07 -20.66 18.33
C PHE A 248 0.20 -19.58 19.38
N SER A 249 -0.65 -19.46 20.40
CA SER A 249 -0.42 -18.51 21.50
C SER A 249 0.84 -18.86 22.29
N VAL A 250 1.12 -20.16 22.48
CA VAL A 250 2.35 -20.61 23.15
C VAL A 250 3.59 -20.27 22.32
N ASP A 251 3.56 -20.59 21.02
CA ASP A 251 4.69 -20.35 20.12
C ASP A 251 4.99 -18.86 19.96
N LEU A 252 3.94 -18.04 19.82
CA LEU A 252 4.05 -16.57 19.79
C LEU A 252 4.72 -16.04 21.05
N ARG A 253 4.27 -16.49 22.23
CA ARG A 253 4.84 -16.04 23.51
C ARG A 253 6.29 -16.45 23.66
N ASN A 254 6.70 -17.59 23.11
CA ASN A 254 8.09 -18.03 23.12
C ASN A 254 8.95 -17.15 22.20
N LEU A 255 8.46 -16.82 21.01
CA LEU A 255 9.11 -15.91 20.07
C LEU A 255 9.45 -14.57 20.73
N LEU A 256 8.49 -14.01 21.46
CA LEU A 256 8.63 -12.71 22.13
C LEU A 256 9.60 -12.73 23.32
N GLN A 257 10.04 -13.89 23.82
CA GLN A 257 11.02 -13.96 24.92
C GLN A 257 12.42 -13.48 24.50
N ALA A 258 12.77 -13.63 23.22
CA ALA A 258 14.09 -13.29 22.70
C ALA A 258 14.28 -11.78 22.48
N ARG A 259 13.24 -10.97 22.70
CA ARG A 259 13.22 -9.60 22.24
C ARG A 259 13.95 -8.63 23.21
N PRO A 260 14.82 -7.74 22.69
CA PRO A 260 15.36 -6.61 23.44
C PRO A 260 14.47 -5.36 23.34
N GLY A 261 14.48 -4.56 24.42
CA GLY A 261 13.95 -3.19 24.45
C GLY A 261 12.59 -3.03 25.15
N ALA A 262 12.41 -1.89 25.80
CA ALA A 262 11.16 -1.51 26.44
C ALA A 262 10.14 -1.03 25.41
N ILE A 263 8.87 -1.37 25.61
CA ILE A 263 7.72 -0.85 24.87
C ILE A 263 6.83 -0.08 25.82
N GLU A 264 6.57 1.17 25.46
CA GLU A 264 5.72 2.09 26.20
C GLU A 264 4.36 2.24 25.53
N THR A 265 4.31 2.15 24.20
CA THR A 265 3.10 2.34 23.40
C THR A 265 2.87 1.18 22.43
N ALA A 266 1.63 0.74 22.29
CA ALA A 266 1.20 -0.26 21.32
C ALA A 266 0.11 0.31 20.40
N VAL A 267 0.31 0.21 19.09
CA VAL A 267 -0.56 0.81 18.07
C VAL A 267 -1.17 -0.28 17.19
N LEU A 268 -2.50 -0.35 17.13
CA LEU A 268 -3.27 -1.25 16.27
C LEU A 268 -3.82 -0.51 15.06
N LEU A 269 -3.42 -0.92 13.86
CA LEU A 269 -3.81 -0.28 12.59
C LEU A 269 -4.45 -1.29 11.63
N GLY A 270 -5.45 -0.84 10.86
CA GLY A 270 -5.96 -1.57 9.68
C GLY A 270 -6.93 -2.72 9.94
N MET A 271 -7.25 -3.00 11.20
CA MET A 271 -8.12 -4.13 11.58
C MET A 271 -9.49 -4.10 10.86
N GLY A 272 -10.04 -2.92 10.60
CA GLY A 272 -11.41 -2.71 10.15
C GLY A 272 -12.45 -3.00 11.24
N SER A 273 -13.73 -2.78 10.93
CA SER A 273 -14.84 -2.95 11.89
C SER A 273 -15.12 -4.41 12.24
N VAL A 274 -15.26 -4.75 13.52
CA VAL A 274 -15.67 -6.10 13.97
C VAL A 274 -17.12 -6.44 13.60
N LYS A 275 -17.95 -5.43 13.27
CA LYS A 275 -19.33 -5.60 12.75
C LYS A 275 -19.52 -5.05 11.33
N GLY A 276 -18.43 -4.88 10.57
CA GLY A 276 -18.51 -4.37 9.20
C GLY A 276 -19.20 -5.32 8.23
N LEU A 277 -19.54 -4.80 7.03
CA LEU A 277 -20.21 -5.50 5.91
C LEU A 277 -19.42 -6.70 5.34
N ALA A 278 -18.24 -6.98 5.88
CA ALA A 278 -17.46 -8.13 5.46
C ALA A 278 -18.03 -9.37 6.15
N GLY A 279 -18.51 -10.34 5.37
CA GLY A 279 -19.26 -11.51 5.88
C GLY A 279 -18.56 -12.27 7.03
N PRO A 280 -19.26 -13.21 7.70
CA PRO A 280 -18.90 -13.68 9.05
C PRO A 280 -17.46 -14.21 9.25
N GLY A 281 -16.79 -14.66 8.18
CA GLY A 281 -15.40 -15.08 8.26
C GLY A 281 -14.42 -13.92 8.51
N TRP A 282 -14.72 -12.72 8.02
CA TRP A 282 -13.92 -11.52 8.26
C TRP A 282 -14.11 -10.98 9.67
N GLN A 283 -15.32 -11.07 10.23
CA GLN A 283 -15.58 -10.66 11.62
C GLN A 283 -14.73 -11.48 12.59
N ALA A 284 -14.77 -12.82 12.47
CA ALA A 284 -13.91 -13.70 13.26
C ALA A 284 -12.41 -13.42 13.06
N LYS A 285 -11.99 -13.13 11.82
CA LYS A 285 -10.60 -12.75 11.50
C LYS A 285 -10.16 -11.51 12.30
N ARG A 286 -11.00 -10.47 12.32
CA ARG A 286 -10.75 -9.21 13.05
C ARG A 286 -10.71 -9.42 14.56
N MET A 287 -11.60 -10.28 15.08
CA MET A 287 -11.56 -10.67 16.50
C MET A 287 -10.23 -11.36 16.85
N TYR A 288 -9.74 -12.28 16.02
CA TYR A 288 -8.43 -12.88 16.25
C TYR A 288 -7.29 -11.86 16.16
N GLN A 289 -7.32 -10.90 15.24
CA GLN A 289 -6.32 -9.83 15.17
C GLN A 289 -6.26 -9.03 16.48
N LEU A 290 -7.42 -8.64 17.02
CA LEU A 290 -7.51 -7.94 18.31
C LEU A 290 -7.00 -8.80 19.48
N VAL A 291 -7.38 -10.08 19.50
CA VAL A 291 -6.93 -11.03 20.53
C VAL A 291 -5.40 -11.21 20.49
N ILE A 292 -4.82 -11.36 19.30
CA ILE A 292 -3.37 -11.51 19.12
C ILE A 292 -2.66 -10.23 19.55
N PHE A 293 -3.14 -9.05 19.14
CA PHE A 293 -2.61 -7.76 19.58
C PHE A 293 -2.55 -7.67 21.10
N LEU A 294 -3.65 -8.00 21.79
CA LEU A 294 -3.72 -7.96 23.25
C LEU A 294 -2.83 -9.00 23.93
N ASP A 295 -2.69 -10.21 23.38
CA ASP A 295 -1.77 -11.23 23.91
C ASP A 295 -0.30 -10.81 23.78
N ILE A 296 0.06 -10.12 22.68
CA ILE A 296 1.40 -9.53 22.51
C ILE A 296 1.62 -8.43 23.55
N VAL A 297 0.67 -7.50 23.71
CA VAL A 297 0.80 -6.39 24.68
C VAL A 297 0.89 -6.91 26.13
N ASP A 298 0.06 -7.88 26.54
CA ASP A 298 0.16 -8.52 27.86
C ASP A 298 1.53 -9.17 28.05
N LYS A 299 2.05 -9.87 27.05
CA LYS A 299 3.37 -10.50 27.11
C LYS A 299 4.49 -9.47 27.23
N LEU A 300 4.43 -8.38 26.46
CA LEU A 300 5.41 -7.29 26.50
C LEU A 300 5.37 -6.54 27.82
N SER A 301 4.19 -6.33 28.39
CA SER A 301 4.01 -5.68 29.70
C SER A 301 4.66 -6.51 30.82
N ARG A 302 4.37 -7.83 30.87
CA ARG A 302 4.97 -8.74 31.86
C ARG A 302 6.49 -8.85 31.74
N ALA A 303 7.01 -8.85 30.52
CA ALA A 303 8.46 -8.86 30.28
C ALA A 303 9.16 -7.61 30.84
N GLN A 304 8.40 -6.52 31.07
CA GLN A 304 8.86 -5.24 31.57
C GLN A 304 8.33 -4.96 32.99
N SER A 305 8.23 -6.00 33.83
CA SER A 305 7.77 -5.91 35.22
C SER A 305 6.36 -5.32 35.37
N ASP A 306 5.44 -5.76 34.50
CA ASP A 306 4.03 -5.34 34.49
C ASP A 306 3.84 -3.83 34.27
N MET A 307 4.80 -3.19 33.58
CA MET A 307 4.66 -1.80 33.16
C MET A 307 3.45 -1.63 32.23
N LYS A 308 2.59 -0.65 32.52
CA LYS A 308 1.42 -0.35 31.72
C LYS A 308 1.85 0.18 30.34
N ILE A 309 1.44 -0.51 29.28
CA ILE A 309 1.64 -0.09 27.88
C ILE A 309 0.42 0.71 27.44
N LYS A 310 0.63 1.92 26.90
CA LYS A 310 -0.45 2.71 26.30
C LYS A 310 -0.93 2.02 25.03
N MET A 311 -2.22 1.71 24.91
CA MET A 311 -2.78 1.08 23.71
C MET A 311 -3.58 2.09 22.90
N ILE A 312 -3.29 2.16 21.61
CA ILE A 312 -3.93 3.05 20.64
C ILE A 312 -4.43 2.20 19.48
N ALA A 313 -5.61 2.49 18.95
CA ALA A 313 -6.12 1.91 17.72
C ALA A 313 -6.60 2.97 16.75
N SER A 314 -6.41 2.73 15.46
CA SER A 314 -6.86 3.68 14.45
C SER A 314 -7.18 2.98 13.12
N ASP A 315 -8.44 3.11 12.71
CA ASP A 315 -8.95 2.56 11.46
C ASP A 315 -10.16 3.39 10.98
N PRO A 316 -10.19 3.81 9.70
CA PRO A 316 -11.30 4.60 9.16
C PRO A 316 -12.64 3.83 9.14
N ALA A 317 -12.63 2.51 9.24
CA ALA A 317 -13.83 1.70 9.23
C ALA A 317 -14.48 1.53 10.62
N PHE A 318 -13.84 2.00 11.72
CA PHE A 318 -14.40 1.86 13.06
C PHE A 318 -15.72 2.64 13.23
N ASN A 319 -16.75 1.92 13.65
CA ASN A 319 -18.05 2.47 14.04
C ASN A 319 -18.19 2.55 15.58
N ASP A 320 -19.34 2.99 16.07
CA ASP A 320 -19.58 3.16 17.51
C ASP A 320 -19.48 1.86 18.31
N ILE A 321 -19.83 0.72 17.71
CA ILE A 321 -19.69 -0.60 18.33
C ILE A 321 -18.21 -0.93 18.52
N ASP A 322 -17.38 -0.70 17.49
CA ASP A 322 -15.94 -0.91 17.56
C ASP A 322 -15.31 0.00 18.63
N LYS A 323 -15.65 1.29 18.63
CA LYS A 323 -15.15 2.27 19.60
C LYS A 323 -15.52 1.88 21.03
N LYS A 324 -16.75 1.40 21.26
CA LYS A 324 -17.20 0.93 22.57
C LYS A 324 -16.43 -0.32 23.02
N LEU A 325 -16.29 -1.31 22.14
CA LEU A 325 -15.52 -2.53 22.42
C LEU A 325 -14.07 -2.22 22.77
N LEU A 326 -13.39 -1.44 21.92
CA LEU A 326 -11.99 -1.06 22.10
C LEU A 326 -11.77 -0.25 23.38
N LYS A 327 -12.67 0.69 23.69
CA LYS A 327 -12.64 1.43 24.96
C LYS A 327 -12.83 0.52 26.17
N GLY A 328 -13.68 -0.50 26.07
CA GLY A 328 -13.84 -1.53 27.10
C GLY A 328 -12.58 -2.37 27.35
N LEU A 329 -11.64 -2.37 26.40
CA LEU A 329 -10.35 -3.06 26.46
C LEU A 329 -9.19 -2.11 26.80
N ASP A 330 -9.48 -0.87 27.26
CA ASP A 330 -8.49 0.18 27.55
C ASP A 330 -7.64 0.59 26.32
N ILE A 331 -8.24 0.54 25.12
CA ILE A 331 -7.61 0.97 23.87
C ILE A 331 -8.18 2.33 23.47
N GLU A 332 -7.32 3.33 23.36
CA GLU A 332 -7.66 4.67 22.88
C GLU A 332 -7.89 4.64 21.36
N VAL A 333 -9.08 5.03 20.90
CA VAL A 333 -9.37 5.12 19.46
C VAL A 333 -9.08 6.53 18.96
N VAL A 334 -8.13 6.64 18.04
CA VAL A 334 -7.77 7.89 17.37
C VAL A 334 -8.68 8.08 16.16
N ASP A 335 -9.58 9.06 16.24
CA ASP A 335 -10.62 9.36 15.25
C ASP A 335 -10.08 10.28 14.14
N ARG A 336 -9.91 9.72 12.94
CA ARG A 336 -9.38 10.43 11.76
C ARG A 336 -10.44 11.09 10.90
N SER A 337 -11.65 11.27 11.42
CA SER A 337 -12.71 11.97 10.67
C SER A 337 -12.43 13.47 10.50
N SER A 338 -11.42 14.02 11.18
CA SER A 338 -10.97 15.39 10.99
C SER A 338 -10.07 15.53 9.75
N PRO A 339 -10.40 16.39 8.77
CA PRO A 339 -9.56 16.62 7.59
C PRO A 339 -8.22 17.29 7.88
N THR A 340 -7.95 17.67 9.13
CA THR A 340 -6.68 18.30 9.57
C THR A 340 -5.72 17.33 10.26
N SER A 341 -6.15 16.08 10.57
CA SER A 341 -5.26 15.09 11.17
C SER A 341 -4.40 14.45 10.09
N ASN A 342 -3.14 14.86 10.00
CA ASN A 342 -2.16 14.13 9.21
C ASN A 342 -1.83 12.82 9.94
N TYR A 343 -1.57 11.76 9.17
CA TYR A 343 -1.16 10.44 9.68
C TYR A 343 0.04 10.49 10.65
N GLU A 344 0.81 11.58 10.64
CA GLU A 344 2.16 11.63 11.18
C GLU A 344 2.26 11.96 12.66
N ASP A 345 1.35 12.75 13.23
CA ASP A 345 1.56 13.33 14.57
C ASP A 345 0.85 12.54 15.69
N GLU A 346 -0.14 11.72 15.35
CA GLU A 346 -1.06 11.17 16.36
C GLU A 346 -0.60 9.84 16.99
N TRP A 347 0.22 9.04 16.30
CA TRP A 347 0.66 7.74 16.83
C TRP A 347 1.98 7.78 17.56
N ASN A 348 2.81 8.80 17.32
CA ASN A 348 4.16 8.95 17.87
C ASN A 348 4.95 7.63 17.80
N VAL A 349 5.03 7.04 16.60
CA VAL A 349 5.73 5.76 16.39
C VAL A 349 7.24 6.01 16.48
N GLY A 350 7.91 5.27 17.36
CA GLY A 350 9.36 5.28 17.48
C GLY A 350 9.90 4.00 18.17
N PRO A 351 11.16 4.00 18.61
CA PRO A 351 11.82 2.81 19.14
C PRO A 351 11.16 2.17 20.38
N SER A 352 10.34 2.91 21.13
CA SER A 352 9.55 2.39 22.27
C SER A 352 8.12 1.98 21.88
N THR A 353 7.81 1.89 20.59
CA THR A 353 6.48 1.58 20.07
C THR A 353 6.40 0.17 19.49
N PHE A 354 5.36 -0.57 19.86
CA PHE A 354 4.90 -1.78 19.17
C PHE A 354 3.81 -1.40 18.18
N VAL A 355 3.91 -1.84 16.93
CA VAL A 355 2.88 -1.61 15.91
C VAL A 355 2.36 -2.96 15.40
N PHE A 356 1.04 -3.11 15.40
CA PHE A 356 0.31 -4.20 14.74
C PHE A 356 -0.46 -3.64 13.55
N ALA A 357 0.07 -3.83 12.35
CA ALA A 357 -0.46 -3.30 11.09
C ALA A 357 -1.20 -4.39 10.30
N ALA A 358 -2.44 -4.66 10.68
CA ALA A 358 -3.27 -5.69 10.06
C ALA A 358 -3.98 -5.17 8.81
N GLY A 359 -3.33 -5.19 7.65
CA GLY A 359 -4.02 -4.90 6.38
C GLY A 359 -4.21 -3.41 6.08
N VAL A 360 -3.25 -2.57 6.48
CA VAL A 360 -3.22 -1.17 6.05
C VAL A 360 -2.71 -1.02 4.60
N PRO A 361 -3.00 0.12 3.94
CA PRO A 361 -2.42 0.47 2.64
C PRO A 361 -0.89 0.53 2.69
N PHE A 362 -0.23 0.12 1.59
CA PHE A 362 1.23 -0.02 1.51
C PHE A 362 2.01 1.26 1.87
N ASP A 363 1.49 2.43 1.51
CA ASP A 363 2.09 3.72 1.85
C ASP A 363 2.07 4.02 3.34
N VAL A 364 0.97 3.69 4.04
CA VAL A 364 0.86 3.80 5.50
C VAL A 364 1.81 2.82 6.18
N ASP A 365 1.79 1.58 5.71
CA ASP A 365 2.64 0.48 6.14
C ASP A 365 4.13 0.85 6.08
N LEU A 366 4.56 1.40 4.93
CA LEU A 366 5.94 1.85 4.70
C LEU A 366 6.31 3.03 5.59
N ASP A 367 5.41 4.00 5.75
CA ASP A 367 5.64 5.15 6.62
C ASP A 367 5.88 4.71 8.06
N VAL A 368 4.98 3.89 8.60
CA VAL A 368 5.07 3.39 9.99
C VAL A 368 6.33 2.57 10.22
N ALA A 369 6.67 1.66 9.30
CA ALA A 369 7.89 0.89 9.39
C ALA A 369 9.14 1.78 9.32
N SER A 370 9.11 2.84 8.51
CA SER A 370 10.25 3.76 8.37
C SER A 370 10.54 4.61 9.61
N ARG A 371 9.59 4.69 10.54
CA ARG A 371 9.77 5.36 11.84
C ARG A 371 10.50 4.49 12.88
N ASN A 372 10.96 3.33 12.47
CA ASN A 372 11.77 2.40 13.29
C ASN A 372 11.09 2.01 14.62
N PRO A 373 9.87 1.44 14.57
CA PRO A 373 9.21 0.91 15.76
C PRO A 373 10.08 -0.14 16.45
N GLY A 374 10.05 -0.19 17.77
CA GLY A 374 10.77 -1.21 18.54
C GLY A 374 10.32 -2.63 18.23
N LEU A 375 9.06 -2.80 17.82
CA LEU A 375 8.50 -4.04 17.28
C LEU A 375 7.41 -3.70 16.27
N TYR A 376 7.45 -4.37 15.14
CA TYR A 376 6.46 -4.22 14.09
C TYR A 376 5.98 -5.60 13.66
N LEU A 377 4.67 -5.79 13.69
CA LEU A 377 3.98 -6.95 13.15
C LEU A 377 3.06 -6.46 12.03
N GLY A 378 3.48 -6.66 10.80
CA GLY A 378 2.79 -6.20 9.61
C GLY A 378 2.90 -7.23 8.49
N PRO A 379 2.50 -6.88 7.26
CA PRO A 379 2.51 -7.81 6.15
C PRO A 379 3.88 -8.42 5.87
N ASP A 380 3.89 -9.64 5.32
CA ASP A 380 4.98 -10.22 4.57
C ASP A 380 5.11 -9.42 3.28
N TRP A 381 6.35 -9.27 2.91
CA TRP A 381 6.95 -8.00 2.62
C TRP A 381 7.85 -8.35 1.41
N ALA A 382 8.55 -9.50 1.50
CA ALA A 382 8.93 -10.32 0.35
C ALA A 382 7.72 -10.62 -0.57
N GLY A 383 6.59 -11.06 -0.01
CA GLY A 383 5.36 -11.32 -0.78
C GLY A 383 4.69 -10.08 -1.39
N ARG A 384 5.02 -8.88 -0.92
CA ARG A 384 4.49 -7.60 -1.47
C ARG A 384 5.33 -7.04 -2.61
N LEU A 385 6.62 -7.35 -2.68
CA LEU A 385 7.50 -6.89 -3.76
C LEU A 385 7.03 -7.36 -5.14
N ASP A 386 6.42 -8.55 -5.22
CA ASP A 386 5.83 -9.10 -6.45
C ASP A 386 4.63 -8.29 -6.98
N PHE A 387 3.99 -7.48 -6.13
CA PHE A 387 2.92 -6.57 -6.55
C PHE A 387 3.44 -5.22 -7.07
N CYS A 388 4.74 -4.91 -6.88
CA CYS A 388 5.32 -3.59 -7.09
C CYS A 388 5.97 -3.37 -8.48
N HIS A 389 5.35 -3.85 -9.55
CA HIS A 389 5.87 -3.71 -10.92
C HIS A 389 5.66 -2.34 -11.60
N LEU A 390 5.22 -1.30 -10.87
CA LEU A 390 5.13 0.07 -11.39
C LEU A 390 6.44 0.84 -11.11
N SER A 391 6.94 1.60 -12.08
CA SER A 391 8.30 2.17 -12.09
C SER A 391 8.67 3.08 -10.91
N ASP A 392 7.69 3.77 -10.31
CA ASP A 392 7.91 4.60 -9.10
C ASP A 392 8.03 3.78 -7.80
N GLN A 393 7.69 2.49 -7.82
CA GLN A 393 7.75 1.60 -6.66
C GLN A 393 9.10 0.87 -6.54
N LYS A 394 9.95 0.85 -7.57
CA LYS A 394 11.32 0.29 -7.48
C LYS A 394 12.22 1.04 -6.49
N ILE A 395 12.07 2.37 -6.37
CA ILE A 395 12.80 3.17 -5.37
C ILE A 395 12.30 2.83 -3.97
N LYS A 396 10.98 2.60 -3.79
CA LYS A 396 10.41 2.12 -2.53
C LYS A 396 10.93 0.72 -2.18
N GLY A 397 11.16 -0.14 -3.16
CA GLY A 397 11.74 -1.49 -3.00
C GLY A 397 13.19 -1.51 -2.47
N LYS A 398 14.07 -0.59 -2.90
CA LYS A 398 15.44 -0.52 -2.38
C LYS A 398 15.54 0.06 -0.97
N VAL A 399 14.77 1.14 -0.70
CA VAL A 399 14.60 1.70 0.67
C VAL A 399 14.11 0.63 1.66
N TYR A 400 13.34 -0.30 1.13
CA TYR A 400 12.73 -1.40 1.84
C TYR A 400 13.71 -2.56 2.10
N GLU A 401 14.56 -2.92 1.13
CA GLU A 401 15.70 -3.83 1.35
C GLU A 401 16.62 -3.30 2.46
N ASP A 402 16.89 -2.00 2.50
CA ASP A 402 17.74 -1.38 3.53
C ASP A 402 17.11 -1.43 4.94
N LEU A 403 15.79 -1.21 5.05
CA LEU A 403 15.01 -1.35 6.30
C LEU A 403 14.99 -2.80 6.81
N LEU A 404 14.85 -3.77 5.90
CA LEU A 404 14.96 -5.19 6.20
C LEU A 404 16.38 -5.58 6.61
N HIS A 405 17.41 -5.03 5.96
CA HIS A 405 18.81 -5.32 6.29
C HIS A 405 19.19 -4.83 7.70
N GLY A 406 18.58 -3.74 8.18
CA GLY A 406 18.71 -3.24 9.55
C GLY A 406 17.85 -3.93 10.60
N SER A 407 16.92 -4.79 10.19
CA SER A 407 15.97 -5.46 11.08
C SER A 407 16.25 -6.96 11.17
N THR A 408 15.89 -7.59 12.29
CA THR A 408 15.73 -9.04 12.35
C THR A 408 14.34 -9.34 11.85
N GLU A 409 14.25 -10.07 10.74
CA GLU A 409 12.99 -10.58 10.22
C GLU A 409 12.80 -12.00 10.76
N GLU A 410 11.70 -12.20 11.49
CA GLU A 410 11.21 -13.54 11.79
C GLU A 410 9.83 -13.69 11.14
N ILE A 411 9.80 -14.47 10.06
CA ILE A 411 8.58 -14.75 9.32
C ILE A 411 7.62 -15.47 10.29
N PHE A 412 6.42 -14.90 10.47
CA PHE A 412 5.34 -15.42 11.33
C PHE A 412 4.90 -16.89 11.05
N PRO A 413 5.33 -17.58 9.96
CA PRO A 413 5.10 -19.02 9.75
C PRO A 413 6.32 -19.95 9.97
N SER A 414 7.54 -19.46 10.23
CA SER A 414 8.70 -20.37 10.38
C SER A 414 8.65 -21.24 11.65
N ALA A 415 7.96 -20.77 12.70
CA ALA A 415 7.58 -21.57 13.86
C ALA A 415 6.47 -22.60 13.54
N ILE A 416 5.55 -22.27 12.62
CA ILE A 416 4.39 -23.08 12.24
C ILE A 416 4.80 -24.26 11.34
N ASN A 417 5.81 -24.08 10.48
CA ASN A 417 6.35 -25.18 9.66
C ASN A 417 7.09 -26.26 10.48
N ARG A 418 7.35 -26.03 11.77
CA ARG A 418 7.92 -27.04 12.69
C ARG A 418 6.85 -27.82 13.47
N ILE A 419 5.58 -27.54 13.25
CA ILE A 419 4.48 -28.31 13.84
C ILE A 419 4.40 -29.66 13.12
N ASP A 420 4.51 -30.74 13.90
CA ASP A 420 4.40 -32.11 13.44
C ASP A 420 3.01 -32.38 12.84
N LYS A 421 2.89 -32.26 11.51
CA LYS A 421 1.66 -32.51 10.74
C LYS A 421 1.19 -33.97 10.81
N THR A 422 1.94 -34.87 11.43
CA THR A 422 1.57 -36.28 11.58
C THR A 422 0.65 -36.55 12.77
N LYS A 423 0.47 -35.57 13.67
CA LYS A 423 -0.48 -35.68 14.79
C LYS A 423 -1.87 -35.21 14.36
N ALA A 424 -2.86 -36.07 14.56
CA ALA A 424 -4.25 -35.74 14.27
C ALA A 424 -4.67 -34.51 15.09
N PRO A 425 -5.18 -33.46 14.43
CA PRO A 425 -5.56 -32.24 15.12
C PRO A 425 -6.81 -32.46 15.99
N PRO A 426 -6.94 -31.79 17.16
CA PRO A 426 -8.15 -31.85 17.96
C PRO A 426 -9.39 -31.40 17.15
N GLU A 427 -10.57 -31.92 17.51
CA GLU A 427 -11.83 -31.54 16.86
C GLU A 427 -12.07 -30.00 17.00
N GLY A 428 -12.27 -29.30 15.87
CA GLY A 428 -12.41 -27.83 15.82
C GLY A 428 -11.12 -27.04 15.51
N TRP A 429 -9.96 -27.71 15.48
CA TRP A 429 -8.65 -27.09 15.24
C TRP A 429 -8.47 -26.59 13.80
N GLU A 430 -9.09 -27.21 12.80
CA GLU A 430 -9.00 -26.75 11.39
C GLU A 430 -9.65 -25.38 11.16
N GLU A 431 -10.78 -25.08 11.81
CA GLU A 431 -11.46 -23.79 11.66
C GLU A 431 -10.73 -22.70 12.46
N LEU A 432 -10.20 -23.03 13.65
CA LEU A 432 -9.32 -22.15 14.41
C LEU A 432 -8.06 -21.84 13.60
N GLN A 433 -7.37 -22.86 13.09
CA GLN A 433 -6.21 -22.71 12.22
C GLN A 433 -6.56 -21.89 10.98
N ARG A 434 -7.67 -22.14 10.29
CA ARG A 434 -8.07 -21.35 9.11
C ARG A 434 -8.36 -19.88 9.43
N LEU A 435 -9.03 -19.60 10.56
CA LEU A 435 -9.41 -18.23 10.95
C LEU A 435 -8.23 -17.46 11.54
N THR A 436 -7.43 -18.12 12.37
CA THR A 436 -6.22 -17.58 12.99
C THR A 436 -5.10 -17.42 11.97
N LEU A 437 -4.83 -18.42 11.12
CA LEU A 437 -3.92 -18.24 9.98
C LEU A 437 -4.47 -17.16 9.07
N GLY A 438 -5.75 -17.17 8.72
CA GLY A 438 -6.35 -16.10 7.93
C GLY A 438 -6.15 -14.70 8.53
N ALA A 439 -6.12 -14.56 9.86
CA ALA A 439 -5.96 -13.30 10.60
C ALA A 439 -4.60 -12.65 10.44
N VAL A 440 -3.56 -13.46 10.37
CA VAL A 440 -2.15 -13.05 10.31
C VAL A 440 -1.43 -13.67 9.11
N ASP A 441 -2.19 -14.15 8.13
CA ASP A 441 -1.68 -14.75 6.91
C ASP A 441 -0.87 -13.67 6.22
N SER A 442 0.33 -14.02 5.75
CA SER A 442 1.29 -13.05 5.24
C SER A 442 1.56 -11.91 6.23
N MET A 443 1.73 -12.16 7.52
CA MET A 443 2.33 -11.19 8.44
C MET A 443 3.73 -11.67 8.87
N CYS A 444 4.59 -10.75 9.28
CA CYS A 444 5.96 -11.01 9.71
C CYS A 444 6.34 -10.08 10.87
N PHE A 445 7.20 -10.57 11.75
CA PHE A 445 7.79 -9.73 12.78
C PHE A 445 9.06 -9.06 12.29
N TYR A 446 9.18 -7.80 12.64
CA TYR A 446 10.34 -6.97 12.39
C TYR A 446 10.71 -6.25 13.68
N TRP A 447 11.97 -6.31 14.05
CA TRP A 447 12.52 -5.46 15.10
C TRP A 447 13.96 -5.07 14.76
N PRO A 448 14.46 -3.92 15.26
CA PRO A 448 15.81 -3.47 14.95
C PRO A 448 16.85 -4.52 15.37
N LYS A 449 17.88 -4.75 14.54
CA LYS A 449 19.08 -5.46 15.00
C LYS A 449 19.67 -4.69 16.17
N LYS A 450 20.21 -5.39 17.18
CA LYS A 450 20.97 -4.75 18.26
C LYS A 450 22.18 -4.05 17.64
N PHE A 451 22.05 -2.76 17.35
CA PHE A 451 23.18 -1.88 17.14
C PHE A 451 23.96 -1.80 18.46
N SER A 452 25.28 -1.81 18.38
CA SER A 452 26.13 -1.52 19.53
C SER A 452 25.81 -0.13 20.09
N THR A 453 26.12 0.11 21.36
CA THR A 453 25.88 1.41 22.01
C THR A 453 26.62 2.55 21.29
N GLU A 454 27.74 2.25 20.63
CA GLU A 454 28.49 3.18 19.78
C GLU A 454 27.79 3.47 18.44
N GLU A 455 27.18 2.47 17.79
CA GLU A 455 26.37 2.67 16.58
C GLU A 455 25.07 3.43 16.86
N GLN A 456 24.46 3.24 18.04
CA GLN A 456 23.29 4.00 18.47
C GLN A 456 23.63 5.45 18.84
N ALA A 457 24.81 5.70 19.42
CA ALA A 457 25.30 7.04 19.72
C ALA A 457 25.78 7.80 18.47
N ALA A 458 26.13 7.10 17.40
CA ALA A 458 26.48 7.67 16.10
C ALA A 458 25.26 8.01 15.22
N LEU A 459 24.06 7.55 15.58
CA LEU A 459 22.82 7.92 14.90
C LEU A 459 22.32 9.27 15.44
N PRO A 460 22.29 10.34 14.63
CA PRO A 460 21.88 11.65 15.10
C PRO A 460 20.41 11.64 15.53
N VAL A 461 20.15 12.06 16.78
CA VAL A 461 18.80 12.35 17.28
C VAL A 461 18.31 13.62 16.57
N LEU A 462 17.54 13.45 15.50
CA LEU A 462 17.09 14.54 14.62
C LEU A 462 15.56 14.62 14.60
N GLY A 463 15.05 15.85 14.75
CA GLY A 463 13.63 16.19 14.77
C GLY A 463 12.87 15.76 13.52
N GLU A 464 11.58 15.53 13.74
CA GLU A 464 10.61 14.90 12.84
C GLU A 464 10.38 15.73 11.55
N HIS A 465 10.05 15.04 10.45
CA HIS A 465 9.68 15.51 9.09
C HIS A 465 10.76 15.62 7.97
N TYR A 466 12.06 15.80 8.23
CA TYR A 466 13.09 15.83 7.16
C TYR A 466 14.29 14.89 7.35
N SER A 467 14.46 14.32 8.55
CA SER A 467 15.57 13.43 8.90
C SER A 467 15.66 12.21 7.98
N MET A 468 14.56 11.49 7.76
CA MET A 468 14.59 10.26 6.96
C MET A 468 14.90 10.47 5.48
N PRO A 469 14.28 11.43 4.76
CA PRO A 469 14.71 11.77 3.40
C PRO A 469 16.19 12.11 3.30
N PHE A 470 16.73 12.88 4.26
CA PHE A 470 18.14 13.27 4.30
C PHE A 470 19.05 12.07 4.57
N ILE A 471 18.77 11.28 5.61
CA ILE A 471 19.50 10.05 5.97
C ILE A 471 19.51 9.07 4.79
N ARG A 472 18.40 8.95 4.05
CA ARG A 472 18.35 8.13 2.83
C ARG A 472 19.31 8.62 1.75
N CYS A 473 19.32 9.92 1.47
CA CYS A 473 20.28 10.51 0.53
C CYS A 473 21.72 10.30 1.01
N GLN A 474 21.97 10.45 2.31
CA GLN A 474 23.28 10.26 2.94
C GLN A 474 23.77 8.82 2.81
N ASN A 475 22.93 7.84 3.14
CA ASN A 475 23.26 6.42 3.00
C ASN A 475 23.48 6.04 1.53
N ALA A 476 22.63 6.52 0.63
CA ALA A 476 22.78 6.27 -0.80
C ALA A 476 24.09 6.85 -1.35
N TRP A 477 24.49 8.05 -0.90
CA TRP A 477 25.77 8.67 -1.24
C TRP A 477 26.95 7.90 -0.65
N ASN A 478 26.88 7.57 0.64
CA ASN A 478 27.94 6.87 1.38
C ASN A 478 28.26 5.50 0.80
N SER A 479 27.23 4.78 0.35
CA SER A 479 27.37 3.48 -0.30
C SER A 479 27.69 3.58 -1.80
N SER A 480 27.72 4.78 -2.37
CA SER A 480 28.03 4.97 -3.78
C SER A 480 29.54 4.96 -4.03
N ARG A 481 29.96 4.33 -5.13
CA ARG A 481 31.36 4.43 -5.58
C ARG A 481 31.78 5.88 -5.90
N PHE A 482 30.81 6.73 -6.21
CA PHE A 482 31.04 8.13 -6.61
C PHE A 482 31.59 8.96 -5.46
N ARG A 483 31.23 8.64 -4.21
CA ARG A 483 31.87 9.22 -3.03
C ARG A 483 33.37 8.93 -2.99
N GLY A 484 33.74 7.68 -3.24
CA GLY A 484 35.15 7.26 -3.29
C GLY A 484 35.91 7.95 -4.43
N GLU A 485 35.33 8.01 -5.62
CA GLU A 485 35.91 8.72 -6.77
C GLU A 485 36.06 10.22 -6.51
N LEU A 486 35.06 10.85 -5.86
CA LEU A 486 35.12 12.26 -5.47
C LEU A 486 36.25 12.51 -4.47
N ARG A 487 36.32 11.75 -3.38
CA ARG A 487 37.38 11.91 -2.38
C ARG A 487 38.77 11.63 -2.97
N ALA A 488 38.90 10.66 -3.87
CA ALA A 488 40.15 10.40 -4.58
C ALA A 488 40.55 11.57 -5.49
N LEU A 489 39.59 12.19 -6.18
CA LEU A 489 39.82 13.39 -6.98
C LEU A 489 40.32 14.56 -6.11
N LEU A 490 39.63 14.84 -5.00
CA LEU A 490 40.02 15.89 -4.06
C LEU A 490 41.41 15.64 -3.47
N ALA A 491 41.74 14.39 -3.11
CA ALA A 491 43.05 14.02 -2.60
C ALA A 491 44.18 14.17 -3.63
N LYS A 492 43.91 13.80 -4.88
CA LYS A 492 44.90 13.86 -5.95
C LYS A 492 45.18 15.29 -6.40
N GLU A 493 44.10 16.06 -6.60
CA GLU A 493 44.16 17.29 -7.36
C GLU A 493 44.15 18.55 -6.47
N PHE A 494 43.62 18.47 -5.24
CA PHE A 494 43.46 19.62 -4.36
C PHE A 494 44.39 19.58 -3.14
N LYS A 495 45.68 19.82 -3.38
CA LYS A 495 46.74 19.85 -2.34
C LYS A 495 46.59 20.98 -1.31
N HIS A 496 45.75 21.99 -1.60
CA HIS A 496 45.50 23.15 -0.75
C HIS A 496 44.25 23.02 0.13
N ALA A 497 43.69 21.81 0.28
CA ALA A 497 42.55 21.57 1.18
C ALA A 497 42.76 22.14 2.60
N GLY A 498 44.01 22.18 3.07
CA GLY A 498 44.40 22.74 4.37
C GLY A 498 44.08 24.23 4.59
N SER A 499 43.93 25.04 3.53
CA SER A 499 43.68 26.48 3.64
C SER A 499 42.21 26.87 3.66
N ILE A 500 41.29 25.92 3.47
CA ILE A 500 39.86 26.21 3.43
C ILE A 500 39.27 26.26 4.83
N ASP A 501 38.87 27.44 5.30
CA ASP A 501 38.25 27.62 6.63
C ASP A 501 36.75 27.87 6.60
N THR A 502 36.21 28.16 5.41
CA THR A 502 34.79 28.51 5.23
C THR A 502 34.20 27.71 4.08
N ALA A 503 32.99 27.16 4.24
CA ALA A 503 32.26 26.45 3.21
C ALA A 503 30.87 27.09 3.03
N ILE A 504 30.50 27.40 1.79
CA ILE A 504 29.30 28.16 1.46
C ILE A 504 28.44 27.36 0.47
N LEU A 505 27.20 27.08 0.86
CA LEU A 505 26.19 26.43 0.04
C LEU A 505 25.24 27.47 -0.58
N LEU A 506 25.22 27.55 -1.91
CA LEU A 506 24.41 28.52 -2.66
C LEU A 506 23.53 27.83 -3.71
N GLY A 507 22.30 28.33 -3.88
CA GLY A 507 21.43 27.93 -4.99
C GLY A 507 20.91 26.49 -4.89
N VAL A 508 20.81 25.92 -3.69
CA VAL A 508 20.38 24.53 -3.49
C VAL A 508 18.86 24.36 -3.67
N GLY A 509 18.09 25.46 -3.59
CA GLY A 509 16.63 25.46 -3.60
C GLY A 509 16.00 25.11 -2.24
N SER A 510 14.68 24.91 -2.23
CA SER A 510 13.90 24.59 -1.01
C SER A 510 13.47 23.12 -0.97
N ILE A 511 13.55 22.51 0.21
CA ILE A 511 13.07 21.15 0.53
C ILE A 511 11.54 21.16 0.73
N SER A 512 10.98 22.33 1.05
CA SER A 512 9.56 22.54 1.38
C SER A 512 8.63 22.85 0.21
N ALA A 513 9.18 23.34 -0.90
CA ALA A 513 8.36 23.90 -1.96
C ALA A 513 7.46 22.83 -2.60
N ALA A 514 6.14 23.00 -2.49
CA ALA A 514 5.17 22.21 -3.24
C ALA A 514 5.49 22.36 -4.73
N HIS A 515 5.79 21.24 -5.38
CA HIS A 515 6.31 21.15 -6.74
C HIS A 515 5.57 22.07 -7.73
N ARG A 516 6.16 23.23 -8.08
CA ARG A 516 5.82 23.89 -9.34
C ARG A 516 6.58 23.19 -10.47
N LYS A 517 5.93 23.03 -11.63
CA LYS A 517 6.53 22.46 -12.84
C LYS A 517 7.80 23.27 -13.18
N GLY A 518 8.98 22.65 -13.08
CA GLY A 518 10.28 23.30 -13.30
C GLY A 518 11.10 23.64 -12.04
N GLN A 519 10.55 23.47 -10.83
CA GLN A 519 11.30 23.58 -9.57
C GLN A 519 11.95 22.26 -9.15
N TYR A 520 12.98 22.35 -8.31
CA TYR A 520 13.75 21.22 -7.78
C TYR A 520 12.88 20.16 -7.13
N ASN A 521 13.19 18.88 -7.35
CA ASN A 521 12.64 17.84 -6.50
C ASN A 521 13.37 17.79 -5.17
N LYS A 522 12.60 17.54 -4.10
CA LYS A 522 13.08 17.41 -2.72
C LYS A 522 14.33 16.55 -2.64
N THR A 523 14.33 15.43 -3.36
CA THR A 523 15.46 14.50 -3.46
C THR A 523 16.73 15.15 -4.02
N SER A 524 16.65 16.00 -5.05
CA SER A 524 17.84 16.65 -5.61
C SER A 524 18.47 17.65 -4.64
N VAL A 525 17.64 18.43 -3.93
CA VAL A 525 18.10 19.39 -2.91
C VAL A 525 18.85 18.63 -1.81
N LEU A 526 18.26 17.54 -1.32
CA LEU A 526 18.86 16.70 -0.28
C LEU A 526 20.16 16.02 -0.73
N ASN A 527 20.23 15.51 -1.96
CA ASN A 527 21.47 14.93 -2.47
C ASN A 527 22.59 15.97 -2.65
N GLN A 528 22.26 17.18 -3.10
CA GLN A 528 23.25 18.26 -3.18
C GLN A 528 23.79 18.63 -1.80
N LEU A 529 22.90 18.74 -0.80
CA LEU A 529 23.29 19.00 0.58
C LEU A 529 24.20 17.88 1.15
N VAL A 530 23.89 16.62 0.88
CA VAL A 530 24.72 15.47 1.29
C VAL A 530 26.10 15.52 0.66
N ILE A 531 26.19 15.78 -0.65
CA ILE A 531 27.49 15.91 -1.35
C ILE A 531 28.28 17.08 -0.78
N PHE A 532 27.63 18.23 -0.56
CA PHE A 532 28.26 19.38 0.06
C PHE A 532 28.87 19.04 1.42
N LEU A 533 28.10 18.41 2.31
CA LEU A 533 28.56 18.03 3.65
C LEU A 533 29.70 17.02 3.62
N ASP A 534 29.69 16.06 2.69
CA ASP A 534 30.79 15.10 2.53
C ASP A 534 32.09 15.76 2.04
N ILE A 535 32.00 16.80 1.20
CA ILE A 535 33.17 17.62 0.81
C ILE A 535 33.66 18.43 2.02
N VAL A 536 32.77 19.02 2.80
CA VAL A 536 33.14 19.77 4.03
C VAL A 536 33.84 18.87 5.04
N GLU A 537 33.33 17.66 5.24
CA GLU A 537 33.96 16.64 6.09
C GLU A 537 35.39 16.34 5.60
N TYR A 538 35.56 16.06 4.30
CA TYR A 538 36.88 15.83 3.70
C TYR A 538 37.84 17.02 3.90
N LEU A 539 37.37 18.25 3.70
CA LEU A 539 38.19 19.45 3.88
C LEU A 539 38.57 19.66 5.35
N SER A 540 37.69 19.31 6.29
CA SER A 540 37.99 19.36 7.72
C SER A 540 39.06 18.33 8.09
N ASP A 541 38.96 17.10 7.59
CA ASP A 541 39.97 16.04 7.77
C ASP A 541 41.33 16.47 7.22
N ALA A 542 41.36 17.06 6.02
CA ALA A 542 42.59 17.59 5.41
C ALA A 542 43.24 18.73 6.23
N ARG A 543 42.51 19.34 7.15
CA ARG A 543 42.98 20.35 8.12
C ARG A 543 43.34 19.77 9.48
N GLY A 544 43.41 18.45 9.60
CA GLY A 544 43.62 17.76 10.86
C GLY A 544 42.43 17.87 11.80
N GLY A 545 41.20 17.84 11.26
CA GLY A 545 39.96 17.89 12.03
C GLY A 545 39.57 19.27 12.55
N ARG A 546 40.17 20.35 12.04
CA ARG A 546 39.76 21.72 12.40
C ARG A 546 38.38 22.01 11.82
N SER A 547 37.52 22.65 12.61
CA SER A 547 36.19 23.05 12.16
C SER A 547 36.24 23.99 10.96
N ILE A 548 35.33 23.79 10.02
CA ILE A 548 35.06 24.70 8.90
C ILE A 548 33.77 25.44 9.20
N LYS A 549 33.76 26.76 8.99
CA LYS A 549 32.54 27.57 9.11
C LYS A 549 31.61 27.21 7.96
N VAL A 550 30.43 26.63 8.26
CA VAL A 550 29.50 26.15 7.23
C VAL A 550 28.32 27.11 7.09
N LEU A 551 28.17 27.69 5.91
CA LEU A 551 27.23 28.76 5.61
C LEU A 551 26.27 28.33 4.48
N ALA A 552 25.03 28.79 4.52
CA ALA A 552 24.08 28.63 3.41
C ALA A 552 23.32 29.93 3.13
N SER A 553 23.09 30.23 1.85
CA SER A 553 22.27 31.37 1.42
C SER A 553 21.43 30.98 0.22
N GLU A 554 20.11 31.07 0.36
CA GLU A 554 19.12 30.82 -0.69
C GLU A 554 17.89 31.70 -0.43
N PRO A 555 17.49 32.56 -1.39
CA PRO A 555 16.33 33.45 -1.22
C PRO A 555 15.01 32.69 -0.98
N ASN A 556 14.95 31.42 -1.39
CA ASN A 556 13.74 30.59 -1.29
C ASN A 556 13.68 29.68 -0.07
N PHE A 557 14.58 29.80 0.92
CA PHE A 557 14.49 28.99 2.14
C PHE A 557 13.25 29.34 2.96
N HIS A 558 12.41 28.33 3.19
CA HIS A 558 11.28 28.37 4.11
C HIS A 558 11.72 27.93 5.51
N ASP A 559 10.86 28.11 6.51
CA ASP A 559 11.20 27.85 7.91
C ASP A 559 11.66 26.41 8.17
N ILE A 560 11.09 25.43 7.46
CA ILE A 560 11.53 24.04 7.55
C ILE A 560 12.93 23.81 6.95
N ASP A 561 13.28 24.50 5.86
CA ASP A 561 14.63 24.44 5.28
C ASP A 561 15.63 25.04 6.28
N LYS A 562 15.26 26.19 6.84
CA LYS A 562 16.10 26.91 7.79
C LYS A 562 16.35 26.07 9.04
N LYS A 563 15.29 25.49 9.59
CA LYS A 563 15.39 24.61 10.76
C LYS A 563 16.28 23.39 10.48
N MET A 564 16.08 22.72 9.34
CA MET A 564 16.91 21.58 8.97
C MET A 564 18.39 21.93 8.84
N LEU A 565 18.70 23.04 8.15
CA LEU A 565 20.09 23.49 7.98
C LEU A 565 20.72 23.87 9.32
N GLN A 566 19.98 24.54 10.21
CA GLN A 566 20.42 24.86 11.56
C GLN A 566 20.68 23.61 12.40
N ASP A 567 19.80 22.61 12.33
CA ASP A 567 19.98 21.33 13.03
C ASP A 567 21.23 20.57 12.53
N LEU A 568 21.63 20.79 11.27
CA LEU A 568 22.87 20.28 10.69
C LEU A 568 24.10 21.14 11.01
N GLY A 569 23.95 22.19 11.82
CA GLY A 569 25.02 23.11 12.19
C GLY A 569 25.40 24.12 11.10
N ILE A 570 24.54 24.34 10.10
CA ILE A 570 24.77 25.26 9.00
C ILE A 570 24.17 26.62 9.34
N GLN A 571 24.99 27.67 9.35
CA GLN A 571 24.53 29.04 9.57
C GLN A 571 23.90 29.60 8.30
N ILE A 572 22.69 30.12 8.41
CA ILE A 572 21.96 30.69 7.27
C ILE A 572 22.24 32.19 7.21
N LEU A 573 22.72 32.65 6.06
CA LEU A 573 22.99 34.05 5.81
C LEU A 573 21.81 34.72 5.11
N PRO A 574 21.54 36.01 5.42
CA PRO A 574 20.70 36.87 4.58
C PRO A 574 21.23 36.97 3.14
N GLU A 575 20.33 37.37 2.23
CA GLU A 575 20.65 37.47 0.80
C GLU A 575 21.83 38.42 0.55
N ASN A 576 22.83 37.95 -0.21
CA ASN A 576 24.08 38.65 -0.56
C ASN A 576 25.13 38.79 0.56
N GLU A 577 24.86 38.45 1.82
CA GLU A 577 25.89 38.53 2.87
C GLU A 577 27.03 37.53 2.68
N TRP A 578 26.75 36.43 1.96
CA TRP A 578 27.75 35.44 1.54
C TRP A 578 28.91 36.06 0.75
N GLU A 579 28.74 37.22 0.10
CA GLU A 579 29.79 37.88 -0.68
C GLU A 579 31.01 38.28 0.17
N SER A 580 30.79 38.58 1.46
CA SER A 580 31.85 38.97 2.40
C SER A 580 32.62 37.77 2.97
N GLU A 581 32.01 36.58 2.90
CA GLU A 581 32.54 35.31 3.39
C GLU A 581 33.21 34.50 2.26
N CYS A 582 32.99 34.89 1.01
CA CYS A 582 33.56 34.26 -0.17
C CYS A 582 34.93 34.87 -0.50
N GLY A 583 35.97 34.04 -0.53
CA GLY A 583 37.34 34.45 -0.81
C GLY A 583 38.32 33.28 -0.96
N PRO A 584 39.63 33.53 -1.03
CA PRO A 584 40.64 32.49 -1.27
C PRO A 584 40.68 31.34 -0.24
N SER A 585 40.15 31.53 0.98
CA SER A 585 40.01 30.48 2.00
C SER A 585 38.63 29.80 2.02
N SER A 586 37.77 30.10 1.04
CA SER A 586 36.42 29.56 0.98
C SER A 586 36.27 28.41 -0.04
N PHE A 587 35.45 27.42 0.32
CA PHE A 587 34.84 26.46 -0.58
C PHE A 587 33.42 26.90 -0.90
N VAL A 588 33.06 27.01 -2.17
CA VAL A 588 31.69 27.34 -2.57
C VAL A 588 31.07 26.21 -3.39
N PHE A 589 29.93 25.72 -2.95
CA PHE A 589 29.09 24.76 -3.66
C PHE A 589 27.89 25.50 -4.25
N ALA A 590 27.87 25.63 -5.58
CA ALA A 590 26.94 26.45 -6.33
C ALA A 590 26.36 25.67 -7.52
N ALA A 591 25.55 24.64 -7.25
CA ALA A 591 25.11 23.73 -8.30
C ALA A 591 24.24 24.40 -9.38
N LYS A 592 23.34 25.31 -8.98
CA LYS A 592 22.37 25.93 -9.89
C LYS A 592 22.05 27.38 -9.53
N LEU A 593 23.08 28.21 -9.55
CA LEU A 593 22.91 29.64 -9.39
C LEU A 593 22.38 30.30 -10.67
N PRO A 594 21.55 31.36 -10.55
CA PRO A 594 21.35 32.30 -11.63
C PRO A 594 22.70 32.85 -12.09
N PHE A 595 22.87 32.98 -13.41
CA PHE A 595 24.13 33.36 -14.04
C PHE A 595 24.80 34.61 -13.44
N PHE A 596 24.01 35.63 -13.09
CA PHE A 596 24.55 36.87 -12.49
C PHE A 596 25.07 36.68 -11.06
N ILE A 597 24.51 35.75 -10.29
CA ILE A 597 25.02 35.39 -8.96
C ILE A 597 26.30 34.56 -9.13
N ASP A 598 26.32 33.66 -10.10
CA ASP A 598 27.50 32.85 -10.40
C ASP A 598 28.73 33.70 -10.74
N VAL A 599 28.56 34.71 -11.62
CA VAL A 599 29.62 35.71 -11.94
C VAL A 599 30.15 36.39 -10.68
N LYS A 600 29.26 36.76 -9.75
CA LYS A 600 29.66 37.38 -8.48
C LYS A 600 30.42 36.42 -7.57
N VAL A 601 30.05 35.15 -7.50
CA VAL A 601 30.79 34.15 -6.72
C VAL A 601 32.20 34.01 -7.26
N VAL A 602 32.28 33.85 -8.58
CA VAL A 602 33.51 33.65 -9.33
C VAL A 602 34.46 34.84 -9.18
N SER A 603 33.95 36.08 -9.20
CA SER A 603 34.78 37.29 -9.03
C SER A 603 35.38 37.45 -7.63
N LYS A 604 34.87 36.75 -6.61
CA LYS A 604 35.47 36.72 -5.27
C LYS A 604 36.64 35.74 -5.15
N ASN A 605 36.94 34.99 -6.21
CA ASN A 605 38.09 34.09 -6.30
C ASN A 605 38.14 33.00 -5.18
N PRO A 606 37.06 32.21 -4.99
CA PRO A 606 36.99 31.15 -3.97
C PRO A 606 38.14 30.15 -4.06
N GLY A 607 38.72 29.71 -2.94
CA GLY A 607 39.83 28.73 -2.94
C GLY A 607 39.47 27.40 -3.63
N LEU A 608 38.25 26.93 -3.41
CA LEU A 608 37.66 25.80 -4.12
C LEU A 608 36.25 26.18 -4.57
N TYR A 609 35.92 25.97 -5.84
CA TYR A 609 34.59 26.24 -6.35
C TYR A 609 34.04 25.03 -7.10
N LEU A 610 32.82 24.63 -6.78
CA LEU A 610 32.09 23.57 -7.44
C LEU A 610 30.76 24.11 -7.94
N GLY A 611 30.63 24.25 -9.27
CA GLY A 611 29.42 24.77 -9.91
C GLY A 611 29.37 24.41 -11.41
N PRO A 612 28.56 25.10 -12.23
CA PRO A 612 28.34 24.71 -13.62
C PRO A 612 29.64 24.65 -14.43
N SER A 613 29.74 23.70 -15.36
CA SER A 613 30.90 23.57 -16.25
C SER A 613 31.02 24.76 -17.20
N LYS A 614 32.18 24.91 -17.83
CA LYS A 614 32.42 25.94 -18.84
C LYS A 614 31.44 25.81 -20.01
N GLU A 615 31.15 24.59 -20.45
CA GLU A 615 30.22 24.28 -21.53
C GLU A 615 28.78 24.64 -21.16
N ALA A 616 28.35 24.29 -19.94
CA ALA A 616 27.02 24.63 -19.43
C ALA A 616 26.81 26.15 -19.36
N ARG A 617 27.87 26.91 -19.06
CA ARG A 617 27.86 28.39 -19.05
C ARG A 617 27.82 28.97 -20.46
N GLN A 618 28.57 28.41 -21.40
CA GLN A 618 28.61 28.86 -22.80
C GLN A 618 27.25 28.73 -23.50
N ALA A 619 26.44 27.73 -23.12
CA ALA A 619 25.08 27.57 -23.63
C ALA A 619 24.09 28.65 -23.15
N GLY A 620 24.45 29.44 -22.12
CA GLY A 620 23.54 30.39 -21.46
C GLY A 620 23.94 31.87 -21.49
N VAL A 621 24.99 32.28 -22.22
CA VAL A 621 25.53 33.66 -22.11
C VAL A 621 24.69 34.70 -22.84
N ALA A 622 24.34 35.78 -22.13
CA ALA A 622 23.54 36.91 -22.63
C ALA A 622 24.29 38.26 -22.80
N THR A 623 25.56 38.44 -22.37
CA THR A 623 26.30 39.72 -22.59
C THR A 623 27.83 39.57 -22.62
N ALA A 624 28.54 40.48 -23.30
CA ALA A 624 30.00 40.48 -23.46
C ALA A 624 30.77 40.69 -22.14
N ASN A 625 30.31 41.55 -21.23
CA ASN A 625 31.02 41.87 -19.98
C ASN A 625 31.12 40.69 -19.00
N CYS A 626 30.16 39.76 -19.04
CA CYS A 626 30.22 38.59 -18.16
C CYS A 626 31.22 37.55 -18.67
N ARG A 627 31.50 37.55 -19.97
CA ARG A 627 32.43 36.63 -20.61
C ARG A 627 33.87 36.90 -20.15
N GLU A 628 34.24 38.17 -20.01
CA GLU A 628 35.56 38.60 -19.53
C GLU A 628 35.84 38.08 -18.11
N VAL A 629 34.89 38.23 -17.19
CA VAL A 629 35.03 37.73 -15.80
C VAL A 629 35.25 36.20 -15.75
N TYR A 630 34.56 35.45 -16.60
CA TYR A 630 34.75 34.00 -16.68
C TYR A 630 36.08 33.63 -17.34
N GLU A 631 36.45 34.31 -18.43
CA GLU A 631 37.72 34.09 -19.11
C GLU A 631 38.89 34.35 -18.14
N ASP A 632 38.85 35.43 -17.39
CA ASP A 632 39.84 35.76 -16.35
C ASP A 632 39.89 34.70 -15.24
N PHE A 633 38.74 34.25 -14.74
CA PHE A 633 38.69 33.26 -13.67
C PHE A 633 39.19 31.88 -14.12
N PHE A 634 38.85 31.44 -15.33
CA PHE A 634 39.28 30.13 -15.84
C PHE A 634 40.71 30.14 -16.35
N GLN A 635 41.26 31.28 -16.76
CA GLN A 635 42.62 31.36 -17.31
C GLN A 635 43.68 30.84 -16.33
N TRP A 636 43.44 30.96 -15.02
CA TRP A 636 44.41 30.62 -13.98
C TRP A 636 43.97 29.46 -13.08
N ARG A 637 42.95 28.70 -13.51
CA ARG A 637 42.37 27.62 -12.73
C ARG A 637 42.39 26.30 -13.46
N ILE A 638 42.70 25.25 -12.69
CA ILE A 638 42.54 23.88 -13.14
C ILE A 638 41.04 23.57 -13.07
N GLU A 639 40.47 23.24 -14.22
CA GLU A 639 39.12 22.68 -14.32
C GLU A 639 39.23 21.16 -14.20
N SER A 640 38.49 20.59 -13.27
CA SER A 640 38.33 19.16 -13.17
C SER A 640 36.88 18.80 -13.02
N PHE A 641 36.38 18.00 -13.95
CA PHE A 641 34.98 17.61 -13.95
C PHE A 641 34.67 16.80 -12.69
N PHE A 642 33.53 17.11 -12.08
CA PHE A 642 32.90 16.18 -11.15
C PHE A 642 32.79 14.81 -11.85
N PRO A 643 32.90 13.66 -11.16
CA PRO A 643 32.74 12.36 -11.81
C PRO A 643 31.45 12.28 -12.66
N SER A 644 31.56 12.56 -13.96
CA SER A 644 30.45 12.78 -14.88
C SER A 644 30.76 12.14 -16.25
N ALA A 645 29.74 11.99 -17.11
CA ALA A 645 29.88 11.29 -18.39
C ALA A 645 30.87 11.97 -19.37
N GLU A 646 31.11 13.27 -19.24
CA GLU A 646 31.99 14.02 -20.14
C GLU A 646 33.45 13.57 -20.01
N ARG A 647 33.86 13.12 -18.82
CA ARG A 647 35.19 12.53 -18.57
C ARG A 647 35.38 11.17 -19.26
N TYR A 648 34.30 10.47 -19.60
CA TYR A 648 34.33 9.10 -20.11
C TYR A 648 33.90 8.94 -21.58
N GLY A 649 33.48 10.01 -22.26
CA GLY A 649 33.00 9.96 -23.64
C GLY A 649 31.70 9.16 -23.84
N GLN A 650 30.92 9.47 -24.88
CA GLN A 650 29.63 8.79 -25.13
C GLN A 650 29.76 7.27 -25.34
N ALA A 651 30.94 6.75 -25.69
CA ALA A 651 31.18 5.35 -25.99
C ALA A 651 31.56 4.48 -24.76
N SER A 652 31.87 5.08 -23.61
CA SER A 652 32.33 4.34 -22.42
C SER A 652 31.72 4.88 -21.13
N VAL A 653 30.40 5.13 -21.12
CA VAL A 653 29.68 5.51 -19.90
C VAL A 653 29.79 4.38 -18.87
N PRO A 654 30.49 4.57 -17.73
CA PRO A 654 30.73 3.49 -16.78
C PRO A 654 29.43 2.96 -16.19
N GLU A 655 29.32 1.64 -16.02
CA GLU A 655 28.19 0.95 -15.40
C GLU A 655 27.91 1.55 -14.02
N GLY A 656 26.82 2.30 -13.82
CA GLY A 656 26.53 3.06 -12.59
C GLY A 656 26.27 4.56 -12.82
N TRP A 657 26.60 5.10 -13.99
CA TRP A 657 26.28 6.50 -14.34
C TRP A 657 24.77 6.79 -14.34
N ARG A 658 23.95 5.83 -14.77
CA ARG A 658 22.49 5.92 -14.65
C ARG A 658 22.07 6.08 -13.19
N ASP A 659 22.82 5.49 -12.26
CA ASP A 659 22.52 5.55 -10.83
C ASP A 659 22.93 6.89 -10.24
N LEU A 660 24.06 7.48 -10.65
CA LEU A 660 24.40 8.87 -10.28
C LEU A 660 23.38 9.87 -10.83
N LYS A 661 23.03 9.77 -12.13
CA LYS A 661 22.04 10.67 -12.75
C LYS A 661 20.67 10.57 -12.07
N LYS A 662 20.27 9.35 -11.66
CA LYS A 662 19.07 9.14 -10.84
C LYS A 662 19.22 9.73 -9.44
N LEU A 663 20.35 9.47 -8.77
CA LEU A 663 20.63 9.92 -7.41
C LEU A 663 20.62 11.45 -7.32
N THR A 664 21.21 12.14 -8.29
CA THR A 664 21.27 13.60 -8.28
C THR A 664 20.13 14.27 -9.05
N ALA A 665 19.18 13.50 -9.60
CA ALA A 665 18.17 13.97 -10.57
C ALA A 665 18.78 14.79 -11.73
N GLY A 666 20.01 14.43 -12.15
CA GLY A 666 20.74 15.15 -13.17
C GLY A 666 21.24 16.55 -12.78
N ALA A 667 21.17 16.96 -11.51
CA ALA A 667 21.65 18.28 -11.10
C ALA A 667 23.19 18.43 -11.14
N VAL A 668 23.92 17.34 -10.89
CA VAL A 668 25.38 17.38 -10.70
C VAL A 668 26.13 16.97 -11.97
N ILE A 669 25.42 16.56 -13.02
CA ILE A 669 26.03 16.05 -14.27
C ILE A 669 26.76 17.13 -15.09
N TRP A 670 26.49 18.41 -14.78
CA TRP A 670 27.09 19.57 -15.44
C TRP A 670 28.02 20.34 -14.49
N MET A 671 28.47 19.73 -13.39
CA MET A 671 29.30 20.44 -12.40
C MET A 671 30.79 20.16 -12.63
N ALA A 672 31.62 21.19 -12.44
CA ALA A 672 33.07 21.11 -12.48
C ALA A 672 33.66 21.79 -11.24
N PHE A 673 34.78 21.24 -10.78
CA PHE A 673 35.64 21.83 -9.77
C PHE A 673 36.63 22.79 -10.42
N TYR A 674 36.86 23.91 -9.73
CA TYR A 674 37.81 24.93 -10.14
C TYR A 674 38.67 25.36 -8.96
N TRP A 675 40.00 25.29 -9.10
CA TRP A 675 40.96 25.77 -8.11
C TRP A 675 42.19 26.39 -8.78
N PRO A 676 42.94 27.29 -8.10
CA PRO A 676 44.11 27.95 -8.68
C PRO A 676 45.21 26.97 -9.09
N GLU A 677 45.84 27.21 -10.25
CA GLU A 677 47.03 26.47 -10.67
C GLU A 677 48.24 26.85 -9.80
N ILE A 678 49.00 25.85 -9.32
CA ILE A 678 50.06 26.03 -8.31
C ILE A 678 51.15 27.01 -8.79
N GLU A 679 51.48 27.00 -10.09
CA GLU A 679 52.48 27.92 -10.68
C GLU A 679 51.98 29.39 -10.77
N ALA A 680 50.67 29.62 -10.71
CA ALA A 680 50.08 30.95 -10.71
C ALA A 680 50.11 31.60 -9.32
N LEU A 681 50.01 30.80 -8.25
CA LEU A 681 50.06 31.29 -6.86
C LEU A 681 51.42 31.93 -6.53
N ASP A 682 52.52 31.36 -7.00
CA ASP A 682 53.86 31.94 -6.81
C ASP A 682 54.06 33.24 -7.60
N LYS A 683 53.46 33.36 -8.80
CA LYS A 683 53.48 34.60 -9.60
C LYS A 683 52.60 35.71 -9.00
N VAL A 684 51.43 35.37 -8.45
CA VAL A 684 50.54 36.33 -7.80
C VAL A 684 51.11 36.81 -6.47
N ARG A 685 51.78 35.94 -5.71
CA ARG A 685 52.55 36.34 -4.52
C ARG A 685 53.68 37.30 -4.87
N PHE A 686 54.44 37.01 -5.94
CA PHE A 686 55.50 37.90 -6.43
C PHE A 686 54.97 39.27 -6.90
N SER A 687 53.80 39.30 -7.54
CA SER A 687 53.15 40.55 -8.01
C SER A 687 52.63 41.41 -6.85
N LEU A 688 52.00 40.80 -5.84
CA LEU A 688 51.49 41.51 -4.66
C LEU A 688 52.61 41.99 -3.73
N GLU A 689 53.71 41.25 -3.60
CA GLU A 689 54.88 41.70 -2.83
C GLU A 689 55.62 42.85 -3.54
N GLN A 690 55.60 42.92 -4.88
CA GLN A 690 56.11 44.09 -5.61
C GLN A 690 55.20 45.32 -5.50
N PHE A 691 53.90 45.13 -5.30
CA PHE A 691 52.92 46.21 -5.10
C PHE A 691 52.89 46.76 -3.67
N LEU A 692 53.37 46.00 -2.67
CA LEU A 692 53.45 46.42 -1.27
C LEU A 692 54.81 47.03 -0.88
N VAL A 693 55.76 47.11 -1.82
CA VAL A 693 57.07 47.79 -1.68
C VAL A 693 57.09 49.14 -2.43
N TRP A 694 55.96 49.55 -3.01
CA TRP A 694 55.67 50.91 -3.47
C TRP A 694 54.57 51.51 -2.60
#